data_AF-A0A7S2DM31-F1
#
_entry.id   AF-A0A7S2DM31-F1
#
_cell.length_a   1.000
_cell.length_b   1.000
_cell.length_c   1.000
_cell.angle_alpha   90.00
_cell.angle_beta   90.00
_cell.angle_gamma   90.00
#
_symmetry.space_group_name_H-M   'P 1'
#
loop_
_entity.id
_entity.type
_entity.pdbx_description
1 polymer ?
#
loop_
_entity_poly.entity_id
_entity_poly.type
_entity_poly.pdbx_seq_one_letter_code
_entity_poly.pdbx_strand_id
1 'polypeptide(L)'
;MEALPALPGLLINLPAAMRAGSKAKDLLIAVLTNSTICELHLDPGALSTSQTAQMQQKLGKNRELRQAQRAHTELGAEAPRTPTSARSGVPLSKRVLSWGRGGAGSSSASGEVPVLGVLFSSPLVVQDPISGQVLPAEMLDLDRERDLICDSMREAKRNLRVRFEFATTDRLRTLVTLGQCCGLHYSGHGDQNLLMMEDGRGQGHLVMVPALKKLLKAGGDASAGLASLKFVVVSACFSEAAAQAFVEAGVPHVIAVRLSQRLSDVAAAAFTKAFYLALAVGRSIRVAYEIGKEAVMNSPNMQSAQAESDKFLLLGRGNHDSIPFPALATVDAWHPPPNPAARHQQTLPAVAECFVGRNVETYKVVTGVLDRRLVSVTGLPGVGKSAVAIRALNYLAQRGYFSDGVIYVDCSMASSTEQLGALLGQQIAIARPPQPDTSPTAATPAASPAAAAIPPTTPSPANPPSSDQRTPGQSHKSPTPRDAVAVLQSLHCLLVIDGVPRAVAQSAPFADFLAGLLSFPRVRTLLTAVEHIGHSLGEKVVNIEALSPPETARLLVKLSPKPLKLGDLNPPARNTGDFLQRLAVHPLVVGFEGNPGRVKATAPQLARVGLDAVRIVPPSTPQQSARPRECSRSRGDSTSIQPTAFSIPTAASPPTALSPPLAASPTAAPVRRSTSSGASVPIRQATSAPSLQAFGHG
;
A
#
# COMPACT_ATOMS: atom_id res chain seq x y z
N MET A 1 -8.77 32.89 -44.01
CA MET A 1 -10.17 32.48 -44.18
C MET A 1 -10.13 31.04 -44.67
N GLU A 2 -10.71 30.02 -44.03
CA GLU A 2 -11.34 29.83 -42.71
C GLU A 2 -10.99 28.39 -42.25
N ALA A 3 -10.97 28.01 -40.98
CA ALA A 3 -11.26 28.75 -39.75
C ALA A 3 -10.12 28.57 -38.74
N LEU A 4 -9.81 29.61 -37.95
CA LEU A 4 -8.80 29.52 -36.88
C LEU A 4 -9.16 30.34 -35.61
N PRO A 5 -10.27 30.07 -34.88
CA PRO A 5 -10.66 30.83 -33.70
C PRO A 5 -10.88 29.94 -32.46
N ALA A 6 -9.84 29.26 -31.97
CA ALA A 6 -9.95 28.39 -30.78
C ALA A 6 -8.70 28.37 -29.86
N LEU A 7 -7.76 29.31 -29.99
CA LEU A 7 -6.62 29.44 -29.07
C LEU A 7 -6.01 30.87 -29.02
N PRO A 8 -6.54 31.77 -28.18
CA PRO A 8 -5.85 33.01 -27.79
C PRO A 8 -5.53 33.00 -26.28
N GLY A 9 -4.25 33.14 -25.89
CA GLY A 9 -3.89 33.26 -24.47
C GLY A 9 -2.39 33.30 -24.14
N LEU A 10 -1.54 32.63 -24.91
CA LEU A 10 -0.08 32.63 -24.69
C LEU A 10 0.68 33.08 -25.95
N LEU A 11 1.72 33.90 -25.75
CA LEU A 11 2.83 34.18 -26.69
C LEU A 11 2.53 34.98 -27.98
N ILE A 12 1.53 35.87 -27.97
CA ILE A 12 1.51 36.97 -28.95
C ILE A 12 2.78 37.84 -28.77
N ASN A 13 3.38 38.26 -29.88
CA ASN A 13 4.63 39.05 -30.01
C ASN A 13 5.99 38.34 -29.81
N LEU A 14 6.04 37.00 -29.79
CA LEU A 14 7.32 36.27 -29.94
C LEU A 14 8.10 36.55 -31.27
N PRO A 15 7.48 36.83 -32.44
CA PRO A 15 8.20 36.96 -33.71
C PRO A 15 9.19 38.13 -33.83
N ALA A 16 9.09 39.17 -33.00
CA ALA A 16 9.97 40.33 -33.09
C ALA A 16 11.42 40.00 -32.65
N ALA A 17 11.57 39.17 -31.60
CA ALA A 17 12.86 38.83 -31.02
C ALA A 17 13.68 37.82 -31.86
N MET A 18 13.12 37.28 -32.95
CA MET A 18 13.78 36.26 -33.77
C MET A 18 14.79 36.81 -34.80
N ARG A 19 14.95 38.14 -34.92
CA ARG A 19 15.79 38.77 -35.97
C ARG A 19 17.18 39.25 -35.53
N ALA A 20 17.59 39.03 -34.28
CA ALA A 20 18.96 39.28 -33.82
C ALA A 20 19.54 38.00 -33.18
N GLY A 21 20.42 37.31 -33.91
CA GLY A 21 20.94 36.00 -33.50
C GLY A 21 22.07 36.08 -32.46
N SER A 22 21.81 35.63 -31.23
CA SER A 22 22.88 35.31 -30.26
C SER A 22 22.45 34.23 -29.24
N LYS A 23 23.43 33.69 -28.51
CA LYS A 23 23.41 32.41 -27.78
C LYS A 23 22.69 32.46 -26.40
N ALA A 24 21.48 33.01 -26.35
CA ALA A 24 20.75 33.21 -25.08
C ALA A 24 19.82 32.05 -24.67
N LYS A 25 19.41 31.17 -25.60
CA LYS A 25 18.35 30.17 -25.34
C LYS A 25 18.75 29.05 -24.37
N ASP A 26 20.01 28.62 -24.41
CA ASP A 26 20.49 27.51 -23.58
C ASP A 26 20.63 27.91 -22.10
N LEU A 27 20.89 29.19 -21.82
CA LEU A 27 21.11 29.71 -20.47
C LEU A 27 19.84 29.69 -19.61
N LEU A 28 18.69 30.07 -20.19
CA LEU A 28 17.43 30.21 -19.43
C LEU A 28 16.84 28.86 -19.00
N ILE A 29 17.07 27.80 -19.78
CA ILE A 29 16.59 26.44 -19.49
C ILE A 29 17.50 25.75 -18.45
N ALA A 30 18.81 25.99 -18.49
CA ALA A 30 19.78 25.40 -17.57
C ALA A 30 19.51 25.75 -16.09
N VAL A 31 19.09 26.98 -15.79
CA VAL A 31 18.88 27.46 -14.40
C VAL A 31 17.72 26.75 -13.70
N LEU A 32 16.77 26.15 -14.43
CA LEU A 32 15.64 25.42 -13.84
C LEU A 32 15.93 23.96 -13.47
N THR A 33 17.12 23.43 -13.80
CA THR A 33 17.38 21.97 -13.77
C THR A 33 18.58 21.50 -12.95
N ASN A 34 19.48 22.38 -12.49
CA ASN A 34 20.68 22.01 -11.73
C ASN A 34 20.62 22.43 -10.24
N SER A 35 21.52 21.84 -9.44
CA SER A 35 21.36 21.67 -7.98
C SER A 35 21.82 22.84 -7.09
N THR A 36 22.22 23.98 -7.65
CA THR A 36 22.69 25.16 -6.91
C THR A 36 21.68 26.32 -6.94
N ILE A 37 21.50 26.99 -5.81
CA ILE A 37 20.69 28.22 -5.73
C ILE A 37 21.55 29.37 -6.26
N CYS A 38 21.39 29.71 -7.54
CA CYS A 38 21.99 30.89 -8.15
C CYS A 38 21.01 32.06 -8.07
N GLU A 39 21.41 33.21 -7.52
CA GLU A 39 20.56 34.40 -7.51
C GLU A 39 20.58 35.09 -8.88
N LEU A 40 19.41 35.09 -9.53
CA LEU A 40 19.23 35.47 -10.93
C LEU A 40 19.08 37.00 -11.04
N HIS A 41 20.22 37.69 -11.11
CA HIS A 41 20.24 39.12 -11.42
C HIS A 41 19.76 39.35 -12.86
N LEU A 42 18.82 40.29 -13.02
CA LEU A 42 18.23 40.71 -14.28
C LEU A 42 18.52 42.19 -14.49
N ASP A 43 18.83 42.60 -15.71
CA ASP A 43 19.06 44.01 -16.02
C ASP A 43 17.79 44.84 -15.76
N PRO A 44 17.91 46.04 -15.14
CA PRO A 44 16.79 46.91 -14.79
C PRO A 44 16.18 47.58 -16.02
N GLY A 45 15.46 46.79 -16.81
CA GLY A 45 14.80 47.19 -18.06
C GLY A 45 14.23 46.02 -18.87
N ALA A 46 14.63 44.77 -18.59
CA ALA A 46 14.20 43.60 -19.35
C ALA A 46 12.73 43.17 -19.11
N LEU A 47 12.08 43.67 -18.06
CA LEU A 47 10.71 43.34 -17.66
C LEU A 47 10.01 44.56 -17.06
N SER A 48 8.70 44.68 -17.23
CA SER A 48 7.90 45.68 -16.52
C SER A 48 7.85 45.37 -15.01
N THR A 49 7.67 46.39 -14.16
CA THR A 49 7.66 46.27 -12.69
C THR A 49 6.71 45.18 -12.19
N SER A 50 5.54 45.02 -12.83
CA SER A 50 4.55 43.98 -12.52
C SER A 50 5.07 42.57 -12.85
N GLN A 51 5.71 42.38 -14.00
CA GLN A 51 6.30 41.11 -14.40
C GLN A 51 7.50 40.74 -13.52
N THR A 52 8.35 41.71 -13.18
CA THR A 52 9.47 41.53 -12.24
C THR A 52 8.97 41.08 -10.87
N ALA A 53 7.98 41.77 -10.30
CA ALA A 53 7.38 41.40 -9.02
C ALA A 53 6.72 40.00 -9.06
N GLN A 54 5.98 39.68 -10.13
CA GLN A 54 5.34 38.37 -10.27
C GLN A 54 6.36 37.23 -10.47
N MET A 55 7.50 37.49 -11.11
CA MET A 55 8.58 36.51 -11.26
C MET A 55 9.40 36.36 -9.97
N GLN A 56 9.69 37.44 -9.27
CA GLN A 56 10.28 37.41 -7.92
C GLN A 56 9.40 36.64 -6.93
N GLN A 57 8.07 36.81 -6.97
CA GLN A 57 7.14 36.04 -6.14
C GLN A 57 7.17 34.53 -6.47
N LYS A 58 7.28 34.16 -7.76
CA LYS A 58 7.41 32.75 -8.20
C LYS A 58 8.77 32.15 -7.81
N LEU A 59 9.86 32.93 -7.89
CA LEU A 59 11.19 32.54 -7.43
C LEU A 59 11.25 32.39 -5.91
N GLY A 60 10.61 33.30 -5.16
CA GLY A 60 10.45 33.22 -3.70
C GLY A 60 9.74 31.93 -3.27
N LYS A 61 8.57 31.64 -3.83
CA LYS A 61 7.85 30.37 -3.57
C LYS A 61 8.66 29.13 -3.95
N ASN A 62 9.45 29.17 -5.03
CA ASN A 62 10.37 28.07 -5.36
C ASN A 62 11.51 27.95 -4.33
N ARG A 63 12.09 29.07 -3.88
CA ARG A 63 13.13 29.10 -2.84
C ARG A 63 12.61 28.52 -1.52
N GLU A 64 11.44 28.93 -1.08
CA GLU A 64 10.73 28.37 0.10
C GLU A 64 10.52 26.87 -0.03
N LEU A 65 9.93 26.41 -1.15
CA LEU A 65 9.61 25.00 -1.39
C LEU A 65 10.89 24.13 -1.45
N ARG A 66 11.98 24.66 -2.03
CA ARG A 66 13.29 23.99 -2.09
C ARG A 66 14.05 24.03 -0.76
N GLN A 67 13.91 25.09 0.04
CA GLN A 67 14.46 25.17 1.40
C GLN A 67 13.75 24.18 2.33
N ALA A 68 12.42 24.05 2.24
CA ALA A 68 11.67 23.02 2.95
C ALA A 68 12.13 21.61 2.53
N GLN A 69 12.28 21.33 1.22
CA GLN A 69 12.82 20.06 0.74
C GLN A 69 14.24 19.78 1.25
N ARG A 70 15.14 20.78 1.31
CA ARG A 70 16.49 20.61 1.86
C ARG A 70 16.48 20.33 3.36
N ALA A 71 15.69 21.07 4.14
CA ALA A 71 15.53 20.79 5.57
C ALA A 71 15.00 19.35 5.82
N HIS A 72 14.06 18.87 5.01
CA HIS A 72 13.62 17.47 5.05
C HIS A 72 14.70 16.46 4.60
N THR A 73 15.65 16.86 3.75
CA THR A 73 16.77 16.00 3.32
C THR A 73 17.83 15.89 4.41
N GLU A 74 18.16 17.01 5.06
CA GLU A 74 19.13 17.06 6.17
C GLU A 74 18.59 16.33 7.41
N LEU A 75 17.30 16.51 7.75
CA LEU A 75 16.60 15.73 8.78
C LEU A 75 16.47 14.23 8.44
N GLY A 76 16.73 13.82 7.20
CA GLY A 76 16.78 12.42 6.77
C GLY A 76 18.20 11.82 6.76
N ALA A 77 19.25 12.62 6.97
CA ALA A 77 20.64 12.22 6.77
C ALA A 77 21.41 11.91 8.07
N GLU A 78 21.00 12.47 9.22
CA GLU A 78 21.69 12.25 10.49
C GLU A 78 21.15 11.06 11.28
N ALA A 79 21.83 9.92 11.14
CA ALA A 79 21.91 8.94 12.24
C ALA A 79 22.83 9.53 13.35
N PRO A 80 22.57 9.28 14.65
CA PRO A 80 23.31 9.93 15.72
C PRO A 80 24.80 9.58 15.72
N ARG A 81 25.67 10.59 15.77
CA ARG A 81 27.08 10.41 16.11
C ARG A 81 27.20 10.18 17.62
N THR A 82 27.86 9.10 18.03
CA THR A 82 28.18 8.88 19.45
C THR A 82 29.31 9.82 19.90
N PRO A 83 29.23 10.38 21.12
CA PRO A 83 30.30 11.22 21.65
C PRO A 83 31.47 10.37 22.14
N THR A 84 32.64 10.50 21.52
CA THR A 84 33.91 10.01 22.08
C THR A 84 34.68 11.18 22.69
N SER A 85 35.17 10.99 23.92
CA SER A 85 35.93 12.00 24.65
C SER A 85 37.34 12.16 24.06
N ALA A 86 37.83 13.40 24.04
CA ALA A 86 39.15 13.70 23.49
C ALA A 86 40.27 13.20 24.41
N ARG A 87 41.20 12.43 23.85
CA ARG A 87 42.60 12.34 24.32
C ARG A 87 43.55 12.07 23.14
N SER A 88 44.80 12.45 23.34
CA SER A 88 45.77 12.82 22.30
C SER A 88 46.54 11.67 21.64
N GLY A 89 46.68 11.74 20.31
CA GLY A 89 47.95 11.46 19.61
C GLY A 89 48.15 10.07 18.96
N VAL A 90 49.14 10.04 18.05
CA VAL A 90 49.69 8.91 17.26
C VAL A 90 48.92 8.59 15.95
N PRO A 91 49.61 8.29 14.81
CA PRO A 91 48.98 8.25 13.47
C PRO A 91 48.18 6.99 13.12
N LEU A 92 47.31 7.12 12.12
CA LEU A 92 46.38 6.09 11.64
C LEU A 92 47.04 5.04 10.74
N SER A 93 46.96 3.76 11.13
CA SER A 93 47.12 2.61 10.23
C SER A 93 45.76 1.89 10.02
N LYS A 94 45.56 1.33 8.83
CA LYS A 94 44.27 0.80 8.36
C LYS A 94 43.67 -0.25 9.32
N ARG A 95 42.43 -0.06 9.77
CA ARG A 95 41.57 -1.12 10.31
C ARG A 95 40.20 -1.11 9.65
N VAL A 96 39.90 -2.18 8.90
CA VAL A 96 38.55 -2.49 8.42
C VAL A 96 37.80 -3.21 9.54
N LEU A 97 36.53 -2.85 9.77
CA LEU A 97 35.68 -3.48 10.79
C LEU A 97 35.13 -4.82 10.30
N SER A 98 35.84 -5.90 10.60
CA SER A 98 35.36 -7.28 10.42
C SER A 98 34.29 -7.63 11.46
N TRP A 99 33.10 -8.03 11.01
CA TRP A 99 32.03 -8.50 11.90
C TRP A 99 32.19 -9.99 12.21
N GLY A 100 32.09 -10.34 13.50
CA GLY A 100 31.77 -11.66 14.05
C GLY A 100 32.39 -12.90 13.40
N ARG A 101 33.58 -13.33 13.86
CA ARG A 101 34.04 -14.73 13.72
C ARG A 101 33.64 -15.52 14.97
N GLY A 102 33.00 -16.67 14.80
CA GLY A 102 32.71 -17.63 15.86
C GLY A 102 32.55 -19.03 15.29
N GLY A 103 33.16 -20.03 15.93
CA GLY A 103 33.22 -21.41 15.43
C GLY A 103 34.34 -21.64 14.41
N ALA A 104 35.19 -22.65 14.66
CA ALA A 104 36.20 -23.13 13.71
C ALA A 104 35.93 -24.62 13.44
N GLY A 105 35.88 -25.04 12.17
CA GLY A 105 35.63 -26.44 11.83
C GLY A 105 35.51 -26.69 10.33
N SER A 106 36.56 -27.31 9.76
CA SER A 106 36.71 -27.69 8.33
C SER A 106 36.75 -26.54 7.30
N SER A 107 37.44 -26.79 6.19
CA SER A 107 37.71 -25.81 5.14
C SER A 107 36.97 -26.16 3.84
N SER A 108 36.02 -25.32 3.45
CA SER A 108 35.48 -25.26 2.09
C SER A 108 35.69 -23.85 1.51
N ALA A 109 35.71 -23.73 0.18
CA ALA A 109 36.05 -22.46 -0.46
C ALA A 109 35.00 -21.38 -0.16
N SER A 110 35.45 -20.25 0.41
CA SER A 110 34.59 -19.12 0.80
C SER A 110 34.18 -18.27 -0.40
N GLY A 111 33.41 -18.86 -1.32
CA GLY A 111 32.75 -18.13 -2.39
C GLY A 111 31.65 -17.22 -1.83
N GLU A 112 31.56 -15.99 -2.34
CA GLU A 112 30.50 -15.06 -1.95
C GLU A 112 29.14 -15.58 -2.44
N VAL A 113 28.17 -15.68 -1.52
CA VAL A 113 26.84 -16.25 -1.81
C VAL A 113 26.10 -15.34 -2.80
N PRO A 114 25.77 -15.81 -4.02
CA PRO A 114 25.21 -14.95 -5.06
C PRO A 114 23.87 -14.34 -4.65
N VAL A 115 23.62 -13.09 -5.05
CA VAL A 115 22.40 -12.35 -4.69
C VAL A 115 21.56 -12.04 -5.92
N LEU A 116 20.27 -12.38 -5.84
CA LEU A 116 19.20 -11.87 -6.69
C LEU A 116 18.60 -10.61 -6.02
N GLY A 117 18.76 -9.46 -6.66
CA GLY A 117 18.04 -8.25 -6.28
C GLY A 117 16.63 -8.25 -6.86
N VAL A 118 15.64 -7.81 -6.10
CA VAL A 118 14.24 -7.67 -6.52
C VAL A 118 13.76 -6.27 -6.15
N LEU A 119 13.38 -5.49 -7.16
CA LEU A 119 12.85 -4.14 -7.04
C LEU A 119 11.36 -4.13 -7.38
N PHE A 120 10.52 -3.69 -6.43
CA PHE A 120 9.08 -3.62 -6.61
C PHE A 120 8.58 -2.17 -6.64
N SER A 121 7.78 -1.81 -7.66
CA SER A 121 7.13 -0.51 -7.75
C SER A 121 5.63 -0.63 -7.46
N SER A 122 5.21 -0.08 -6.32
CA SER A 122 3.82 -0.05 -5.86
C SER A 122 3.43 1.36 -5.35
N PRO A 123 3.50 2.40 -6.18
CA PRO A 123 2.97 3.71 -5.81
C PRO A 123 1.48 3.62 -5.49
N LEU A 124 1.00 4.50 -4.61
CA LEU A 124 -0.43 4.64 -4.32
C LEU A 124 -1.13 5.48 -5.40
N VAL A 125 -0.42 6.48 -5.91
CA VAL A 125 -0.96 7.47 -6.86
C VAL A 125 0.02 7.74 -8.00
N VAL A 126 -0.49 8.24 -9.12
CA VAL A 126 0.29 8.84 -10.20
C VAL A 126 -0.20 10.27 -10.36
N GLN A 127 0.71 11.21 -10.63
CA GLN A 127 0.32 12.56 -11.02
C GLN A 127 0.21 12.63 -12.54
N ASP A 128 -0.93 13.06 -13.06
CA ASP A 128 -1.09 13.34 -14.49
C ASP A 128 -0.14 14.49 -14.90
N PRO A 129 0.78 14.28 -15.85
CA PRO A 129 1.69 15.31 -16.33
C PRO A 129 1.00 16.54 -16.95
N ILE A 130 -0.26 16.42 -17.40
CA ILE A 130 -0.97 17.50 -18.11
C ILE A 130 -1.78 18.38 -17.14
N SER A 131 -2.71 17.81 -16.38
CA SER A 131 -3.52 18.56 -15.41
C SER A 131 -2.82 18.79 -14.07
N GLY A 132 -1.75 18.05 -13.77
CA GLY A 132 -1.15 18.00 -12.44
C GLY A 132 -2.00 17.28 -11.39
N GLN A 133 -3.13 16.67 -11.77
CA GLN A 133 -4.03 15.98 -10.85
C GLN A 133 -3.40 14.70 -10.29
N VAL A 134 -3.58 14.46 -9.00
CA VAL A 134 -3.20 13.20 -8.33
C VAL A 134 -4.31 12.17 -8.54
N LEU A 135 -4.00 11.11 -9.29
CA LEU A 135 -4.88 10.01 -9.67
C LEU A 135 -4.48 8.71 -8.96
N PRO A 136 -5.41 7.77 -8.68
CA PRO A 136 -5.05 6.47 -8.10
C PRO A 136 -4.21 5.62 -9.06
N ALA A 137 -3.14 5.01 -8.57
CA ALA A 137 -2.35 4.03 -9.33
C ALA A 137 -3.05 2.66 -9.36
N GLU A 138 -2.88 1.91 -10.46
CA GLU A 138 -3.25 0.50 -10.56
C GLU A 138 -2.34 -0.31 -9.60
N MET A 139 -2.92 -1.09 -8.66
CA MET A 139 -2.13 -1.83 -7.66
C MET A 139 -1.81 -3.24 -8.15
N LEU A 140 -0.56 -3.66 -8.00
CA LEU A 140 -0.07 -5.00 -8.36
C LEU A 140 0.03 -5.89 -7.11
N ASP A 141 -0.20 -7.20 -7.27
CA ASP A 141 -0.09 -8.21 -6.21
C ASP A 141 1.37 -8.67 -6.03
N LEU A 142 2.19 -7.76 -5.50
CA LEU A 142 3.63 -7.95 -5.37
C LEU A 142 4.02 -8.84 -4.18
N ASP A 143 3.13 -8.99 -3.19
CA ASP A 143 3.31 -9.98 -2.12
C ASP A 143 3.17 -11.41 -2.69
N ARG A 144 2.24 -11.65 -3.64
CA ARG A 144 2.18 -12.92 -4.38
C ARG A 144 3.41 -13.16 -5.27
N GLU A 145 3.91 -12.15 -5.98
CA GLU A 145 5.11 -12.29 -6.82
C GLU A 145 6.37 -12.56 -5.98
N ARG A 146 6.48 -11.90 -4.82
CA ARG A 146 7.49 -12.20 -3.78
C ARG A 146 7.42 -13.66 -3.33
N ASP A 147 6.23 -14.15 -3.02
CA ASP A 147 6.03 -15.51 -2.52
C ASP A 147 6.39 -16.54 -3.61
N LEU A 148 6.03 -16.32 -4.87
CA LEU A 148 6.45 -17.18 -5.99
C LEU A 148 7.99 -17.25 -6.13
N ILE A 149 8.70 -16.14 -5.97
CA ILE A 149 10.17 -16.11 -5.97
C ILE A 149 10.72 -16.85 -4.75
N CYS A 150 10.17 -16.63 -3.54
CA CYS A 150 10.63 -17.27 -2.31
C CYS A 150 10.37 -18.78 -2.30
N ASP A 151 9.22 -19.22 -2.81
CA ASP A 151 8.85 -20.62 -2.95
C ASP A 151 9.76 -21.33 -3.94
N SER A 152 10.10 -20.69 -5.07
CA SER A 152 11.07 -21.22 -6.04
C SER A 152 12.44 -21.51 -5.41
N MET A 153 12.92 -20.64 -4.50
CA MET A 153 14.18 -20.89 -3.79
C MET A 153 14.05 -21.96 -2.70
N ARG A 154 12.91 -22.03 -2.01
CA ARG A 154 12.61 -23.06 -1.01
C ARG A 154 12.49 -24.46 -1.63
N GLU A 155 11.94 -24.54 -2.84
CA GLU A 155 11.83 -25.75 -3.64
C GLU A 155 13.20 -26.17 -4.22
N ALA A 156 14.00 -25.21 -4.70
CA ALA A 156 15.35 -25.48 -5.25
C ALA A 156 16.39 -25.92 -4.21
N LYS A 157 16.23 -25.53 -2.93
CA LYS A 157 17.16 -25.84 -1.81
C LYS A 157 18.63 -25.54 -2.11
N ARG A 158 18.90 -24.35 -2.68
CA ARG A 158 20.27 -23.90 -3.01
C ARG A 158 20.71 -22.68 -2.20
N ASN A 159 22.02 -22.53 -2.03
CA ASN A 159 22.66 -21.39 -1.38
C ASN A 159 22.65 -20.13 -2.28
N LEU A 160 21.47 -19.53 -2.45
CA LEU A 160 21.25 -18.26 -3.15
C LEU A 160 20.57 -17.28 -2.20
N ARG A 161 20.95 -15.99 -2.24
CA ARG A 161 20.28 -14.94 -1.44
C ARG A 161 19.33 -14.14 -2.33
N VAL A 162 18.18 -13.75 -1.77
CA VAL A 162 17.24 -12.82 -2.42
C VAL A 162 17.13 -11.56 -1.55
N ARG A 163 17.13 -10.38 -2.18
CA ARG A 163 16.96 -9.08 -1.52
C ARG A 163 15.80 -8.33 -2.17
N PHE A 164 14.73 -8.10 -1.43
CA PHE A 164 13.61 -7.26 -1.86
C PHE A 164 13.81 -5.81 -1.39
N GLU A 165 13.59 -4.85 -2.30
CA GLU A 165 13.57 -3.40 -2.03
C GLU A 165 12.42 -2.76 -2.84
N PHE A 166 12.01 -1.55 -2.47
CA PHE A 166 11.09 -0.76 -3.29
C PHE A 166 11.85 0.03 -4.36
N ALA A 167 11.27 0.08 -5.56
CA ALA A 167 11.92 0.54 -6.78
C ALA A 167 11.96 2.07 -6.88
N THR A 168 12.83 2.72 -6.11
CA THR A 168 13.20 4.13 -6.33
C THR A 168 14.43 4.23 -7.24
N THR A 169 14.65 5.40 -7.85
CA THR A 169 15.87 5.67 -8.64
C THR A 169 17.14 5.59 -7.80
N ASP A 170 17.07 6.02 -6.53
CA ASP A 170 18.12 5.82 -5.52
C ASP A 170 18.43 4.34 -5.28
N ARG A 171 17.40 3.49 -5.11
CA ARG A 171 17.59 2.07 -4.84
C ARG A 171 18.17 1.31 -6.03
N LEU A 172 17.70 1.61 -7.24
CA LEU A 172 18.33 1.09 -8.46
C LEU A 172 19.79 1.57 -8.58
N ARG A 173 20.05 2.86 -8.35
CA ARG A 173 21.42 3.42 -8.40
C ARG A 173 22.34 2.80 -7.36
N THR A 174 21.84 2.58 -6.14
CA THR A 174 22.56 1.93 -5.04
C THR A 174 22.91 0.49 -5.40
N LEU A 175 21.95 -0.28 -5.94
CA LEU A 175 22.15 -1.66 -6.37
C LEU A 175 23.26 -1.75 -7.45
N VAL A 176 23.22 -0.87 -8.45
CA VAL A 176 24.24 -0.76 -9.51
C VAL A 176 25.60 -0.30 -8.94
N THR A 177 25.62 0.69 -8.05
CA THR A 177 26.88 1.22 -7.48
C THR A 177 27.59 0.20 -6.58
N LEU A 178 26.84 -0.64 -5.87
CA LEU A 178 27.40 -1.65 -4.96
C LEU A 178 27.87 -2.93 -5.64
N GLY A 179 27.41 -3.25 -6.86
CA GLY A 179 27.77 -4.47 -7.59
C GLY A 179 27.38 -5.80 -6.92
N GLN A 180 26.63 -5.76 -5.81
CA GLN A 180 26.34 -6.92 -4.96
C GLN A 180 25.32 -7.91 -5.57
N CYS A 181 24.53 -7.47 -6.55
CA CYS A 181 23.51 -8.29 -7.20
C CYS A 181 24.01 -8.83 -8.54
N CYS A 182 23.75 -10.11 -8.78
CA CYS A 182 24.15 -10.81 -10.01
C CYS A 182 22.97 -11.18 -10.92
N GLY A 183 21.75 -11.10 -10.39
CA GLY A 183 20.51 -10.97 -11.15
C GLY A 183 19.67 -9.84 -10.58
N LEU A 184 18.84 -9.22 -11.41
CA LEU A 184 17.88 -8.19 -11.01
C LEU A 184 16.48 -8.53 -11.55
N HIS A 185 15.51 -8.70 -10.66
CA HIS A 185 14.09 -8.63 -11.02
C HIS A 185 13.58 -7.21 -10.78
N TYR A 186 12.94 -6.60 -11.76
CA TYR A 186 12.08 -5.44 -11.57
C TYR A 186 10.64 -5.89 -11.80
N SER A 187 9.73 -5.53 -10.89
CA SER A 187 8.29 -5.61 -11.14
C SER A 187 7.60 -4.29 -10.84
N GLY A 188 6.64 -3.94 -11.68
CA GLY A 188 5.96 -2.65 -11.62
C GLY A 188 5.24 -2.32 -12.91
N HIS A 189 4.85 -1.05 -13.04
CA HIS A 189 4.23 -0.54 -14.27
C HIS A 189 5.27 0.01 -15.25
N GLY A 190 4.90 -0.01 -16.52
CA GLY A 190 5.67 0.51 -17.65
C GLY A 190 4.75 0.94 -18.78
N ASP A 191 5.29 1.81 -19.64
CA ASP A 191 4.69 2.26 -20.91
C ASP A 191 5.81 2.26 -21.96
N GLN A 192 5.48 2.40 -23.24
CA GLN A 192 6.40 2.32 -24.38
C GLN A 192 7.65 3.22 -24.26
N ASN A 193 7.56 4.30 -23.46
CA ASN A 193 8.63 5.29 -23.29
C ASN A 193 9.10 5.48 -21.83
N LEU A 194 8.53 4.79 -20.84
CA LEU A 194 8.86 5.00 -19.42
C LEU A 194 8.72 3.74 -18.56
N LEU A 195 9.44 3.73 -17.44
CA LEU A 195 9.31 2.75 -16.35
C LEU A 195 8.86 3.49 -15.09
N MET A 196 7.74 3.09 -14.47
CA MET A 196 7.19 3.79 -13.31
C MET A 196 7.81 3.30 -12.01
N MET A 197 8.76 4.05 -11.47
CA MET A 197 9.37 3.86 -10.16
C MET A 197 8.54 4.53 -9.04
N GLU A 198 8.99 4.45 -7.79
CA GLU A 198 8.42 5.21 -6.66
C GLU A 198 9.27 6.45 -6.34
N ASP A 199 8.61 7.51 -5.86
CA ASP A 199 9.23 8.74 -5.36
C ASP A 199 9.76 8.64 -3.91
N GLY A 200 9.45 7.54 -3.21
CA GLY A 200 9.76 7.38 -1.79
C GLY A 200 8.82 8.13 -0.83
N ARG A 201 7.61 8.52 -1.28
CA ARG A 201 6.54 9.12 -0.47
C ARG A 201 5.12 8.62 -0.83
N GLY A 202 4.97 7.88 -1.93
CA GLY A 202 3.71 7.24 -2.34
C GLY A 202 3.25 7.56 -3.76
N GLN A 203 4.00 8.36 -4.51
CA GLN A 203 3.70 8.76 -5.87
C GLN A 203 4.58 8.02 -6.90
N GLY A 204 4.00 7.71 -8.05
CA GLY A 204 4.71 7.15 -9.20
C GLY A 204 5.69 8.16 -9.79
N HIS A 205 6.96 7.80 -9.79
CA HIS A 205 8.04 8.53 -10.43
C HIS A 205 8.28 7.97 -11.84
N LEU A 206 7.79 8.68 -12.86
CA LEU A 206 7.82 8.25 -14.25
C LEU A 206 9.22 8.41 -14.86
N VAL A 207 10.01 7.34 -14.90
CA VAL A 207 11.38 7.37 -15.43
C VAL A 207 11.36 7.10 -16.94
N MET A 208 11.45 8.17 -17.73
CA MET A 208 11.59 8.07 -19.19
C MET A 208 12.82 7.22 -19.57
N VAL A 209 12.70 6.39 -20.62
CA VAL A 209 13.77 5.48 -21.07
C VAL A 209 15.13 6.18 -21.30
N PRO A 210 15.23 7.40 -21.88
CA PRO A 210 16.50 8.12 -21.97
C PRO A 210 17.11 8.53 -20.61
N ALA A 211 16.28 8.74 -19.58
CA ALA A 211 16.75 9.00 -18.22
C ALA A 211 17.20 7.70 -17.54
N LEU A 212 16.48 6.59 -17.74
CA LEU A 212 16.90 5.26 -17.29
C LEU A 212 18.28 4.89 -17.86
N LYS A 213 18.50 5.09 -19.18
CA LYS A 213 19.81 4.87 -19.84
C LYS A 213 20.94 5.67 -19.17
N LYS A 214 20.69 6.92 -18.78
CA LYS A 214 21.66 7.76 -18.03
C LYS A 214 21.90 7.27 -16.60
N LEU A 215 20.85 6.84 -15.90
CA LEU A 215 20.92 6.34 -14.52
C LEU A 215 21.75 5.05 -14.40
N LEU A 216 21.57 4.13 -15.36
CA LEU A 216 22.35 2.89 -15.44
C LEU A 216 23.82 3.16 -15.77
N LYS A 217 24.09 4.05 -16.74
CA LYS A 217 25.47 4.39 -17.20
C LYS A 217 26.22 5.40 -16.33
N ALA A 218 25.71 5.76 -15.16
CA ALA A 218 26.35 6.76 -14.30
C ALA A 218 27.58 6.21 -13.55
N GLY A 219 28.61 7.05 -13.37
CA GLY A 219 29.69 6.83 -12.40
C GLY A 219 30.88 5.97 -12.85
N GLY A 220 31.07 5.74 -14.15
CA GLY A 220 32.24 5.04 -14.69
C GLY A 220 32.07 4.69 -16.16
N ASP A 221 32.95 3.85 -16.70
CA ASP A 221 32.76 3.24 -18.02
C ASP A 221 31.42 2.50 -18.09
N ALA A 222 30.80 2.48 -19.28
CA ALA A 222 29.41 2.07 -19.47
C ALA A 222 29.09 0.59 -19.15
N SER A 223 30.10 -0.20 -18.77
CA SER A 223 30.00 -1.58 -18.27
C SER A 223 30.22 -1.71 -16.76
N ALA A 224 30.97 -0.81 -16.12
CA ALA A 224 31.57 -1.05 -14.79
C ALA A 224 30.53 -1.26 -13.67
N GLY A 225 29.47 -0.47 -13.64
CA GLY A 225 28.41 -0.59 -12.62
C GLY A 225 27.43 -1.74 -12.84
N LEU A 226 27.28 -2.23 -14.09
CA LEU A 226 26.39 -3.36 -14.40
C LEU A 226 27.15 -4.67 -14.64
N ALA A 227 28.48 -4.67 -14.54
CA ALA A 227 29.33 -5.86 -14.74
C ALA A 227 28.98 -7.05 -13.82
N SER A 228 28.36 -6.79 -12.66
CA SER A 228 27.86 -7.86 -11.78
C SER A 228 26.59 -8.53 -12.31
N LEU A 229 25.71 -7.77 -12.99
CA LEU A 229 24.39 -8.19 -13.43
C LEU A 229 24.48 -9.08 -14.68
N LYS A 230 24.47 -10.39 -14.44
CA LYS A 230 24.41 -11.41 -15.49
C LYS A 230 23.05 -11.45 -16.18
N PHE A 231 21.97 -11.07 -15.49
CA PHE A 231 20.66 -10.93 -16.12
C PHE A 231 19.77 -9.90 -15.42
N VAL A 232 18.82 -9.36 -16.19
CA VAL A 232 17.71 -8.53 -15.70
C VAL A 232 16.38 -9.15 -16.17
N VAL A 233 15.36 -9.16 -15.33
CA VAL A 233 13.96 -9.43 -15.70
C VAL A 233 13.17 -8.14 -15.47
N VAL A 234 12.42 -7.68 -16.47
CA VAL A 234 11.55 -6.50 -16.39
C VAL A 234 10.08 -6.95 -16.47
N SER A 235 9.54 -7.35 -15.33
CA SER A 235 8.14 -7.75 -15.11
C SER A 235 7.24 -6.50 -15.11
N ALA A 236 7.04 -5.93 -16.29
CA ALA A 236 6.17 -4.78 -16.52
C ALA A 236 5.57 -4.83 -17.92
N CYS A 237 4.36 -4.30 -18.10
CA CYS A 237 3.77 -4.10 -19.42
C CYS A 237 4.62 -3.12 -20.25
N PHE A 238 4.64 -3.30 -21.58
CA PHE A 238 5.35 -2.43 -22.53
C PHE A 238 6.87 -2.30 -22.28
N SER A 239 7.47 -3.25 -21.54
CA SER A 239 8.81 -3.10 -20.94
C SER A 239 9.99 -3.21 -21.90
N GLU A 240 9.81 -3.68 -23.13
CA GLU A 240 10.87 -3.85 -24.15
C GLU A 240 11.80 -2.63 -24.29
N ALA A 241 11.27 -1.40 -24.29
CA ALA A 241 12.08 -0.18 -24.42
C ALA A 241 12.93 0.11 -23.17
N ALA A 242 12.44 -0.25 -21.98
CA ALA A 242 13.21 -0.21 -20.74
C ALA A 242 14.21 -1.37 -20.67
N ALA A 243 13.86 -2.55 -21.15
CA ALA A 243 14.75 -3.70 -21.28
C ALA A 243 15.93 -3.42 -22.23
N GLN A 244 15.65 -2.76 -23.36
CA GLN A 244 16.66 -2.30 -24.31
C GLN A 244 17.62 -1.25 -23.69
N ALA A 245 17.18 -0.49 -22.67
CA ALA A 245 18.07 0.36 -21.88
C ALA A 245 19.08 -0.43 -21.04
N PHE A 246 18.68 -1.60 -20.50
CA PHE A 246 19.59 -2.51 -19.80
C PHE A 246 20.57 -3.20 -20.77
N VAL A 247 20.09 -3.63 -21.95
CA VAL A 247 20.96 -4.20 -23.01
C VAL A 247 22.00 -3.17 -23.47
N GLU A 248 21.58 -1.92 -23.71
CA GLU A 248 22.50 -0.83 -24.05
C GLU A 248 23.45 -0.42 -22.91
N ALA A 249 23.12 -0.75 -21.66
CA ALA A 249 23.96 -0.58 -20.48
C ALA A 249 24.82 -1.83 -20.17
N GLY A 250 24.97 -2.74 -21.14
CA GLY A 250 25.92 -3.84 -21.08
C GLY A 250 25.41 -5.11 -20.40
N VAL A 251 24.14 -5.18 -19.98
CA VAL A 251 23.58 -6.41 -19.42
C VAL A 251 23.52 -7.47 -20.53
N PRO A 252 24.14 -8.66 -20.36
CA PRO A 252 24.26 -9.63 -21.44
C PRO A 252 22.93 -10.32 -21.75
N HIS A 253 22.02 -10.42 -20.78
CA HIS A 253 20.73 -11.11 -20.85
C HIS A 253 19.61 -10.28 -20.20
N VAL A 254 18.54 -9.96 -20.93
CA VAL A 254 17.39 -9.22 -20.40
C VAL A 254 16.09 -9.88 -20.82
N ILE A 255 15.21 -10.19 -19.87
CA ILE A 255 13.89 -10.77 -20.09
C ILE A 255 12.84 -9.66 -19.95
N ALA A 256 11.90 -9.57 -20.89
CA ALA A 256 10.95 -8.46 -21.00
C ALA A 256 9.58 -8.88 -21.58
N VAL A 257 8.65 -7.93 -21.64
CA VAL A 257 7.31 -8.06 -22.25
C VAL A 257 7.18 -7.12 -23.45
N ARG A 258 6.66 -7.62 -24.57
CA ARG A 258 6.56 -6.91 -25.87
C ARG A 258 5.73 -5.62 -25.83
N LEU A 259 6.12 -4.63 -26.65
CA LEU A 259 5.59 -3.24 -26.75
C LEU A 259 4.10 -3.02 -27.08
N SER A 260 3.26 -4.06 -27.18
CA SER A 260 1.89 -3.93 -27.67
C SER A 260 0.82 -4.60 -26.82
N GLN A 261 1.17 -5.29 -25.72
CA GLN A 261 0.23 -6.17 -25.01
C GLN A 261 0.37 -6.07 -23.48
N ARG A 262 -0.77 -5.98 -22.78
CA ARG A 262 -0.84 -6.27 -21.33
C ARG A 262 -0.55 -7.76 -21.11
N LEU A 263 0.24 -8.12 -20.10
CA LEU A 263 0.49 -9.50 -19.70
C LEU A 263 -0.59 -9.98 -18.71
N SER A 264 -1.00 -11.25 -18.79
CA SER A 264 -1.87 -11.85 -17.77
C SER A 264 -1.12 -12.15 -16.48
N ASP A 265 -1.69 -11.80 -15.32
CA ASP A 265 -1.13 -12.14 -13.99
C ASP A 265 -0.85 -13.65 -13.84
N VAL A 266 -1.66 -14.50 -14.48
CA VAL A 266 -1.48 -15.96 -14.48
C VAL A 266 -0.23 -16.35 -15.27
N ALA A 267 0.03 -15.68 -16.41
CA ALA A 267 1.22 -15.91 -17.22
C ALA A 267 2.48 -15.36 -16.54
N ALA A 268 2.41 -14.16 -15.96
CA ALA A 268 3.48 -13.60 -15.15
C ALA A 268 3.86 -14.54 -13.98
N ALA A 269 2.87 -15.06 -13.26
CA ALA A 269 3.06 -15.98 -12.15
C ALA A 269 3.69 -17.32 -12.58
N ALA A 270 3.16 -17.94 -13.65
CA ALA A 270 3.64 -19.22 -14.16
C ALA A 270 5.08 -19.12 -14.69
N PHE A 271 5.37 -18.09 -15.50
CA PHE A 271 6.71 -17.82 -15.99
C PHE A 271 7.67 -17.58 -14.83
N THR A 272 7.32 -16.69 -13.89
CA THR A 272 8.19 -16.32 -12.76
C THR A 272 8.58 -17.52 -11.90
N LYS A 273 7.62 -18.39 -11.52
CA LYS A 273 7.95 -19.59 -10.74
C LYS A 273 8.88 -20.52 -11.52
N ALA A 274 8.51 -20.87 -12.75
CA ALA A 274 9.24 -21.86 -13.53
C ALA A 274 10.66 -21.38 -13.92
N PHE A 275 10.79 -20.10 -14.30
CA PHE A 275 12.06 -19.45 -14.62
C PHE A 275 13.00 -19.41 -13.41
N TYR A 276 12.55 -18.92 -12.25
CA TYR A 276 13.42 -18.81 -11.07
C TYR A 276 13.78 -20.17 -10.46
N LEU A 277 12.86 -21.14 -10.46
CA LEU A 277 13.18 -22.52 -10.08
C LEU A 277 14.23 -23.12 -11.01
N ALA A 278 14.09 -22.97 -12.33
CA ALA A 278 15.05 -23.46 -13.32
C ALA A 278 16.45 -22.84 -13.15
N LEU A 279 16.54 -21.51 -12.96
CA LEU A 279 17.82 -20.86 -12.68
C LEU A 279 18.42 -21.32 -11.35
N ALA A 280 17.61 -21.43 -10.29
CA ALA A 280 18.08 -21.84 -8.97
C ALA A 280 18.61 -23.29 -8.97
N VAL A 281 18.04 -24.21 -9.75
CA VAL A 281 18.61 -25.57 -9.91
C VAL A 281 19.78 -25.64 -10.90
N GLY A 282 20.27 -24.51 -11.42
CA GLY A 282 21.49 -24.41 -12.23
C GLY A 282 21.29 -24.53 -13.75
N ARG A 283 20.11 -24.23 -14.28
CA ARG A 283 19.91 -24.15 -15.75
C ARG A 283 20.49 -22.85 -16.33
N SER A 284 20.75 -22.86 -17.64
CA SER A 284 21.14 -21.66 -18.39
C SER A 284 19.97 -20.69 -18.56
N ILE A 285 20.27 -19.43 -18.92
CA ILE A 285 19.24 -18.42 -19.20
C ILE A 285 18.26 -18.90 -20.28
N ARG A 286 18.74 -19.45 -21.40
CA ARG A 286 17.88 -19.99 -22.46
C ARG A 286 16.98 -21.10 -21.93
N VAL A 287 17.54 -22.12 -21.26
CA VAL A 287 16.76 -23.26 -20.77
C VAL A 287 15.72 -22.84 -19.73
N ALA A 288 16.05 -21.89 -18.83
CA ALA A 288 15.09 -21.35 -17.88
C ALA A 288 13.99 -20.49 -18.56
N TYR A 289 14.33 -19.73 -19.60
CA TYR A 289 13.38 -18.95 -20.39
C TYR A 289 12.37 -19.85 -21.14
N GLU A 290 12.83 -20.90 -21.82
CA GLU A 290 11.93 -21.84 -22.49
C GLU A 290 11.07 -22.63 -21.48
N ILE A 291 11.63 -23.04 -20.33
CA ILE A 291 10.85 -23.64 -19.22
C ILE A 291 9.78 -22.65 -18.70
N GLY A 292 10.10 -21.35 -18.64
CA GLY A 292 9.14 -20.29 -18.33
C GLY A 292 8.03 -20.18 -19.37
N LYS A 293 8.37 -20.20 -20.67
CA LYS A 293 7.39 -20.21 -21.77
C LYS A 293 6.47 -21.42 -21.72
N GLU A 294 7.01 -22.62 -21.50
CA GLU A 294 6.23 -23.85 -21.42
C GLU A 294 5.31 -23.90 -20.19
N ALA A 295 5.72 -23.31 -19.06
CA ALA A 295 4.85 -23.17 -17.90
C ALA A 295 3.65 -22.24 -18.19
N VAL A 296 3.83 -21.20 -19.02
CA VAL A 296 2.73 -20.37 -19.51
C VAL A 296 1.85 -21.14 -20.49
N MET A 297 2.43 -21.86 -21.46
CA MET A 297 1.70 -22.70 -22.44
C MET A 297 0.75 -23.70 -21.77
N ASN A 298 1.22 -24.34 -20.69
CA ASN A 298 0.51 -25.40 -19.99
C ASN A 298 -0.22 -24.90 -18.73
N SER A 299 -0.43 -23.59 -18.58
CA SER A 299 -1.12 -23.00 -17.42
C SER A 299 -2.62 -23.31 -17.42
N PRO A 300 -3.18 -23.86 -16.31
CA PRO A 300 -4.58 -24.22 -16.24
C PRO A 300 -5.50 -22.99 -16.32
N ASN A 301 -6.59 -23.13 -17.06
CA ASN A 301 -7.60 -22.08 -17.33
C ASN A 301 -7.08 -20.86 -18.12
N MET A 302 -5.88 -20.91 -18.71
CA MET A 302 -5.36 -19.82 -19.53
C MET A 302 -5.97 -19.84 -20.94
N GLN A 303 -6.84 -18.88 -21.22
CA GLN A 303 -7.31 -18.63 -22.59
C GLN A 303 -6.16 -18.09 -23.44
N SER A 304 -6.01 -18.59 -24.67
CA SER A 304 -4.98 -18.16 -25.62
C SER A 304 -3.54 -18.25 -25.09
N ALA A 305 -3.18 -19.32 -24.37
CA ALA A 305 -1.87 -19.48 -23.72
C ALA A 305 -0.65 -19.25 -24.64
N GLN A 306 -0.75 -19.61 -25.94
CA GLN A 306 0.27 -19.27 -26.95
C GLN A 306 0.51 -17.76 -27.05
N ALA A 307 -0.56 -16.97 -27.14
CA ALA A 307 -0.48 -15.51 -27.23
C ALA A 307 0.00 -14.87 -25.92
N GLU A 308 -0.20 -15.49 -24.75
CA GLU A 308 0.42 -15.05 -23.50
C GLU A 308 1.91 -15.40 -23.45
N SER A 309 2.29 -16.62 -23.83
CA SER A 309 3.68 -17.11 -23.82
C SER A 309 4.57 -16.34 -24.80
N ASP A 310 4.05 -16.02 -25.99
CA ASP A 310 4.79 -15.25 -27.00
C ASP A 310 4.92 -13.75 -26.69
N LYS A 311 4.38 -13.23 -25.57
CA LYS A 311 4.67 -11.86 -25.09
C LYS A 311 6.04 -11.73 -24.45
N PHE A 312 6.57 -12.82 -23.89
CA PHE A 312 7.89 -12.84 -23.27
C PHE A 312 8.97 -12.73 -24.35
N LEU A 313 10.01 -11.95 -24.04
CA LEU A 313 11.15 -11.71 -24.91
C LEU A 313 12.44 -12.00 -24.14
N LEU A 314 13.38 -12.69 -24.79
CA LEU A 314 14.76 -12.79 -24.35
C LEU A 314 15.63 -11.91 -25.26
N LEU A 315 16.22 -10.88 -24.66
CA LEU A 315 17.04 -9.86 -25.32
C LEU A 315 18.47 -9.89 -24.77
N GLY A 316 19.40 -9.28 -25.51
CA GLY A 316 20.79 -9.17 -25.09
C GLY A 316 21.78 -9.42 -26.21
N ARG A 317 23.07 -9.55 -25.85
CA ARG A 317 24.17 -9.91 -26.76
C ARG A 317 25.12 -10.97 -26.16
N GLY A 318 24.84 -11.46 -24.96
CA GLY A 318 25.63 -12.52 -24.34
C GLY A 318 25.24 -13.92 -24.84
N ASN A 319 26.07 -14.91 -24.52
CA ASN A 319 25.72 -16.31 -24.75
C ASN A 319 24.58 -16.74 -23.79
N HIS A 320 23.35 -16.86 -24.29
CA HIS A 320 22.18 -17.25 -23.48
C HIS A 320 22.26 -18.68 -22.91
N ASP A 321 23.19 -19.52 -23.37
CA ASP A 321 23.47 -20.82 -22.76
C ASP A 321 24.35 -20.72 -21.50
N SER A 322 24.74 -19.51 -21.09
CA SER A 322 25.42 -19.28 -19.80
C SER A 322 24.51 -19.57 -18.60
N ILE A 323 25.09 -20.13 -17.53
CA ILE A 323 24.43 -20.36 -16.24
C ILE A 323 24.76 -19.16 -15.32
N PRO A 324 23.78 -18.36 -14.87
CA PRO A 324 24.05 -17.18 -14.04
C PRO A 324 24.50 -17.55 -12.63
N PHE A 325 24.04 -18.69 -12.11
CA PHE A 325 24.37 -19.21 -10.78
C PHE A 325 25.12 -20.55 -10.88
N PRO A 326 26.40 -20.57 -11.34
CA PRO A 326 27.16 -21.80 -11.45
C PRO A 326 27.46 -22.39 -10.07
N ALA A 327 27.40 -23.72 -9.96
CA ALA A 327 27.82 -24.50 -8.79
C ALA A 327 27.20 -24.05 -7.44
N LEU A 328 25.93 -23.64 -7.40
CA LEU A 328 25.23 -23.38 -6.14
C LEU A 328 25.19 -24.63 -5.24
N ALA A 329 25.76 -24.53 -4.05
CA ALA A 329 25.69 -25.58 -3.03
C ALA A 329 24.25 -25.86 -2.58
N THR A 330 23.96 -27.11 -2.21
CA THR A 330 22.71 -27.50 -1.55
C THR A 330 22.65 -26.93 -0.13
N VAL A 331 21.44 -26.62 0.37
CA VAL A 331 21.16 -26.31 1.78
C VAL A 331 19.97 -27.12 2.26
N ASP A 332 19.96 -27.53 3.53
CA ASP A 332 18.88 -28.38 4.08
C ASP A 332 17.52 -27.68 4.06
N ALA A 333 17.53 -26.37 4.35
CA ALA A 333 16.41 -25.46 4.25
C ALA A 333 16.89 -24.11 3.68
N TRP A 334 16.04 -23.49 2.86
CA TRP A 334 16.22 -22.11 2.43
C TRP A 334 15.20 -21.22 3.16
N HIS A 335 15.66 -20.12 3.73
CA HIS A 335 14.84 -19.19 4.51
C HIS A 335 14.62 -17.89 3.73
N PRO A 336 13.38 -17.39 3.61
CA PRO A 336 13.12 -16.13 2.94
C PRO A 336 13.72 -14.96 3.74
N PRO A 337 14.15 -13.87 3.06
CA PRO A 337 14.58 -12.67 3.74
C PRO A 337 13.44 -12.11 4.62
N PRO A 338 13.73 -11.61 5.83
CA PRO A 338 12.70 -11.09 6.72
C PRO A 338 11.96 -9.92 6.06
N ASN A 339 10.63 -9.91 6.18
CA ASN A 339 9.83 -8.75 5.79
C ASN A 339 10.29 -7.53 6.60
N PRO A 340 10.51 -6.33 6.02
CA PRO A 340 10.76 -5.11 6.80
C PRO A 340 9.69 -4.86 7.88
N ALA A 341 8.43 -5.20 7.61
CA ALA A 341 7.34 -5.12 8.57
C ALA A 341 7.36 -6.22 9.66
N ALA A 342 8.16 -7.28 9.48
CA ALA A 342 8.40 -8.31 10.50
C ALA A 342 9.56 -7.95 11.46
N ARG A 343 10.02 -6.69 11.45
CA ARG A 343 10.87 -6.12 12.50
C ARG A 343 10.09 -5.81 13.80
N HIS A 344 8.76 -5.89 13.76
CA HIS A 344 7.89 -5.59 14.89
C HIS A 344 7.46 -6.90 15.56
N GLN A 345 7.49 -6.95 16.90
CA GLN A 345 6.98 -8.13 17.62
C GLN A 345 5.44 -8.15 17.65
N GLN A 346 4.80 -6.99 17.48
CA GLN A 346 3.37 -6.89 17.27
C GLN A 346 3.00 -7.28 15.84
N THR A 347 2.15 -8.30 15.68
CA THR A 347 1.49 -8.61 14.40
C THR A 347 0.61 -7.45 13.98
N LEU A 348 0.93 -6.82 12.83
CA LEU A 348 0.14 -5.70 12.32
C LEU A 348 -1.25 -6.16 11.82
N PRO A 349 -2.29 -5.32 11.92
CA PRO A 349 -3.60 -5.64 11.37
C PRO A 349 -3.54 -5.81 9.85
N ALA A 350 -4.22 -6.85 9.35
CA ALA A 350 -4.31 -7.16 7.93
C ALA A 350 -5.06 -6.06 7.16
N VAL A 351 -4.60 -5.77 5.94
CA VAL A 351 -5.29 -4.88 5.01
C VAL A 351 -6.61 -5.51 4.56
N ALA A 352 -7.66 -4.71 4.43
CA ALA A 352 -8.96 -5.20 3.97
C ALA A 352 -8.88 -5.76 2.53
N GLU A 353 -9.24 -7.04 2.35
CA GLU A 353 -9.20 -7.78 1.08
C GLU A 353 -9.86 -7.02 -0.08
N CYS A 354 -11.00 -6.41 0.20
CA CYS A 354 -11.79 -5.63 -0.77
C CYS A 354 -11.53 -4.11 -0.66
N PHE A 355 -10.27 -3.69 -0.56
CA PHE A 355 -9.91 -2.27 -0.65
C PHE A 355 -10.14 -1.74 -2.08
N VAL A 356 -10.92 -0.67 -2.21
CA VAL A 356 -11.41 -0.09 -3.48
C VAL A 356 -11.50 1.43 -3.32
N GLY A 357 -11.13 2.20 -4.35
CA GLY A 357 -11.38 3.65 -4.44
C GLY A 357 -10.69 4.55 -3.41
N ARG A 358 -9.68 4.09 -2.66
CA ARG A 358 -9.08 4.80 -1.51
C ARG A 358 -7.59 5.14 -1.60
N ASN A 359 -6.97 4.98 -2.77
CA ASN A 359 -5.52 5.13 -2.89
C ASN A 359 -5.05 6.58 -2.67
N VAL A 360 -5.85 7.56 -3.10
CA VAL A 360 -5.53 9.00 -2.95
C VAL A 360 -5.63 9.43 -1.49
N GLU A 361 -6.59 8.92 -0.73
CA GLU A 361 -6.70 9.14 0.72
C GLU A 361 -5.57 8.44 1.47
N THR A 362 -5.21 7.21 1.08
CA THR A 362 -4.06 6.50 1.62
C THR A 362 -2.77 7.32 1.40
N TYR A 363 -2.58 7.89 0.21
CA TYR A 363 -1.46 8.79 -0.10
C TYR A 363 -1.47 10.07 0.74
N LYS A 364 -2.65 10.70 0.93
CA LYS A 364 -2.81 11.87 1.83
C LYS A 364 -2.45 11.53 3.29
N VAL A 365 -2.75 10.32 3.76
CA VAL A 365 -2.34 9.86 5.10
C VAL A 365 -0.84 9.59 5.16
N VAL A 366 -0.28 8.84 4.20
CA VAL A 366 1.16 8.51 4.15
C VAL A 366 2.02 9.78 4.11
N THR A 367 1.75 10.70 3.17
CA THR A 367 2.46 11.98 3.08
C THR A 367 2.23 12.84 4.33
N GLY A 368 1.00 12.88 4.85
CA GLY A 368 0.70 13.55 6.12
C GLY A 368 1.55 13.05 7.29
N VAL A 369 1.74 11.72 7.42
CA VAL A 369 2.51 11.10 8.51
C VAL A 369 4.01 11.37 8.36
N LEU A 370 4.52 11.48 7.12
CA LEU A 370 5.91 11.85 6.84
C LEU A 370 6.16 13.35 7.09
N ASP A 371 5.19 14.21 6.78
CA ASP A 371 5.34 15.67 6.90
C ASP A 371 4.96 16.25 8.28
N ARG A 372 4.11 15.56 9.07
CA ARG A 372 3.54 16.07 10.34
C ARG A 372 3.61 15.04 11.47
N ARG A 373 3.67 15.52 12.72
CA ARG A 373 3.72 14.66 13.92
C ARG A 373 2.37 14.09 14.35
N LEU A 374 1.26 14.71 13.95
CA LEU A 374 -0.10 14.29 14.25
C LEU A 374 -0.95 14.33 12.98
N VAL A 375 -1.58 13.20 12.64
CA VAL A 375 -2.47 13.02 11.49
C VAL A 375 -3.77 12.36 11.94
N SER A 376 -4.89 12.97 11.58
CA SER A 376 -6.22 12.53 12.02
C SER A 376 -7.08 12.15 10.82
N VAL A 377 -7.47 10.88 10.77
CA VAL A 377 -8.37 10.34 9.74
C VAL A 377 -9.80 10.47 10.24
N THR A 378 -10.61 11.31 9.58
CA THR A 378 -11.96 11.70 10.05
C THR A 378 -13.06 11.26 9.09
N GLY A 379 -14.32 11.38 9.50
CA GLY A 379 -15.48 11.05 8.69
C GLY A 379 -16.47 10.10 9.38
N LEU A 380 -17.56 9.77 8.70
CA LEU A 380 -18.70 9.06 9.27
C LEU A 380 -18.37 7.63 9.77
N PRO A 381 -19.22 7.04 10.64
CA PRO A 381 -19.18 5.60 10.93
C PRO A 381 -19.31 4.76 9.65
N GLY A 382 -18.56 3.65 9.56
CA GLY A 382 -18.56 2.75 8.40
C GLY A 382 -17.88 3.26 7.13
N VAL A 383 -17.45 4.53 7.06
CA VAL A 383 -16.91 5.14 5.81
C VAL A 383 -15.54 4.56 5.37
N GLY A 384 -14.84 3.85 6.25
CA GLY A 384 -13.59 3.13 5.95
C GLY A 384 -12.31 3.69 6.60
N LYS A 385 -12.40 4.63 7.54
CA LYS A 385 -11.24 5.29 8.20
C LYS A 385 -10.14 4.32 8.63
N SER A 386 -10.49 3.34 9.44
CA SER A 386 -9.58 2.28 9.94
C SER A 386 -8.91 1.51 8.80
N ALA A 387 -9.64 1.18 7.73
CA ALA A 387 -9.05 0.50 6.57
C ALA A 387 -8.01 1.38 5.84
N VAL A 388 -8.24 2.70 5.75
CA VAL A 388 -7.26 3.64 5.16
C VAL A 388 -6.04 3.79 6.07
N ALA A 389 -6.25 3.92 7.39
CA ALA A 389 -5.16 3.99 8.37
C ALA A 389 -4.30 2.71 8.39
N ILE A 390 -4.94 1.53 8.37
CA ILE A 390 -4.27 0.22 8.31
C ILE A 390 -3.54 0.03 6.96
N ARG A 391 -4.08 0.51 5.84
CA ARG A 391 -3.36 0.49 4.55
C ARG A 391 -2.13 1.40 4.57
N ALA A 392 -2.25 2.61 5.13
CA ALA A 392 -1.13 3.54 5.26
C ALA A 392 -0.05 3.02 6.22
N LEU A 393 -0.45 2.44 7.37
CA LEU A 393 0.41 1.76 8.33
C LEU A 393 1.24 0.66 7.67
N ASN A 394 0.58 -0.27 6.97
CA ASN A 394 1.27 -1.37 6.27
C ASN A 394 2.20 -0.84 5.16
N TYR A 395 1.76 0.16 4.37
CA TYR A 395 2.59 0.79 3.33
C TYR A 395 3.89 1.41 3.90
N LEU A 396 3.79 2.08 5.06
CA LEU A 396 4.91 2.69 5.77
C LEU A 396 5.83 1.63 6.42
N ALA A 397 5.26 0.59 7.03
CA ALA A 397 6.01 -0.50 7.67
C ALA A 397 6.81 -1.34 6.65
N GLN A 398 6.19 -1.70 5.51
CA GLN A 398 6.86 -2.41 4.41
C GLN A 398 8.09 -1.64 3.90
N ARG A 399 8.04 -0.31 3.84
CA ARG A 399 9.14 0.55 3.37
C ARG A 399 10.15 0.94 4.46
N GLY A 400 9.88 0.61 5.72
CA GLY A 400 10.82 0.78 6.83
C GLY A 400 11.15 2.24 7.17
N TYR A 401 10.25 3.19 6.93
CA TYR A 401 10.48 4.62 7.26
C TYR A 401 10.79 4.84 8.75
N PHE A 402 10.24 3.99 9.62
CA PHE A 402 10.41 4.06 11.07
C PHE A 402 11.41 2.99 11.52
N SER A 403 12.57 3.42 12.01
CA SER A 403 13.69 2.53 12.36
C SER A 403 13.36 1.64 13.56
N ASP A 404 12.64 2.20 14.54
CA ASP A 404 12.19 1.51 15.75
C ASP A 404 10.76 0.96 15.58
N GLY A 405 10.18 1.14 14.39
CA GLY A 405 9.02 0.41 13.91
C GLY A 405 7.68 1.12 14.04
N VAL A 406 6.61 0.33 14.02
CA VAL A 406 5.23 0.83 14.07
C VAL A 406 4.44 0.06 15.14
N ILE A 407 3.52 0.76 15.81
CA ILE A 407 2.69 0.24 16.91
C ILE A 407 1.24 0.56 16.57
N TYR A 408 0.36 -0.43 16.64
CA TYR A 408 -1.08 -0.29 16.40
C TYR A 408 -1.86 -0.51 17.69
N VAL A 409 -2.84 0.36 17.98
CA VAL A 409 -3.71 0.24 19.16
C VAL A 409 -5.15 0.48 18.74
N ASP A 410 -5.98 -0.56 18.81
CA ASP A 410 -7.43 -0.44 18.66
C ASP A 410 -8.02 0.13 19.96
N CYS A 411 -8.62 1.32 19.84
CA CYS A 411 -9.21 2.07 20.93
C CYS A 411 -10.74 2.15 20.82
N SER A 412 -11.36 1.41 19.89
CA SER A 412 -12.81 1.45 19.63
C SER A 412 -13.67 1.07 20.85
N MET A 413 -13.10 0.30 21.78
CA MET A 413 -13.73 -0.13 23.04
C MET A 413 -13.37 0.75 24.25
N ALA A 414 -12.61 1.85 24.08
CA ALA A 414 -12.15 2.70 25.18
C ALA A 414 -13.23 3.70 25.62
N SER A 415 -13.81 3.48 26.81
CA SER A 415 -14.83 4.35 27.39
C SER A 415 -14.26 5.55 28.18
N SER A 416 -13.00 5.47 28.63
CA SER A 416 -12.32 6.56 29.33
C SER A 416 -10.84 6.70 28.92
N THR A 417 -10.21 7.79 29.34
CA THR A 417 -8.77 8.07 29.15
C THR A 417 -7.86 7.09 29.87
N GLU A 418 -8.30 6.52 30.99
CA GLU A 418 -7.52 5.56 31.79
C GLU A 418 -7.55 4.18 31.11
N GLN A 419 -8.68 3.82 30.51
CA GLN A 419 -8.79 2.61 29.69
C GLN A 419 -7.95 2.72 28.41
N LEU A 420 -7.90 3.90 27.78
CA LEU A 420 -6.97 4.20 26.68
C LEU A 420 -5.50 4.02 27.13
N GLY A 421 -5.13 4.53 28.32
CA GLY A 421 -3.78 4.37 28.88
C GLY A 421 -3.37 2.92 29.10
N ALA A 422 -4.30 2.09 29.59
CA ALA A 422 -4.09 0.65 29.75
C ALA A 422 -3.89 -0.07 28.40
N LEU A 423 -4.70 0.24 27.39
CA LEU A 423 -4.59 -0.33 26.03
C LEU A 423 -3.27 0.07 25.35
N LEU A 424 -2.89 1.35 25.45
CA LEU A 424 -1.59 1.86 24.98
C LEU A 424 -0.43 1.09 25.64
N GLY A 425 -0.42 1.01 26.97
CA GLY A 425 0.64 0.34 27.73
C GLY A 425 0.78 -1.14 27.37
N GLN A 426 -0.34 -1.85 27.20
CA GLN A 426 -0.34 -3.25 26.80
C GLN A 426 0.28 -3.46 25.41
N GLN A 427 -0.16 -2.70 24.40
CA GLN A 427 0.34 -2.90 23.03
C GLN A 427 1.79 -2.41 22.86
N ILE A 428 2.19 -1.34 23.56
CA ILE A 428 3.58 -0.86 23.58
C ILE A 428 4.51 -1.89 24.24
N ALA A 429 4.06 -2.58 25.29
CA ALA A 429 4.81 -3.68 25.90
C ALA A 429 4.98 -4.88 24.94
N ILE A 430 3.93 -5.22 24.16
CA ILE A 430 3.96 -6.30 23.16
C ILE A 430 4.86 -5.95 21.96
N ALA A 431 4.92 -4.68 21.55
CA ALA A 431 5.70 -4.26 20.40
C ALA A 431 7.22 -4.18 20.66
N ARG A 432 7.64 -4.05 21.93
CA ARG A 432 9.05 -3.86 22.31
C ARG A 432 9.79 -5.20 22.40
N PRO A 433 10.98 -5.34 21.79
CA PRO A 433 11.80 -6.54 21.98
C PRO A 433 12.19 -6.72 23.46
N PRO A 434 12.23 -7.96 23.99
CA PRO A 434 12.63 -8.21 25.36
C PRO A 434 14.02 -7.59 25.60
N GLN A 435 14.15 -6.87 26.72
CA GLN A 435 15.47 -6.46 27.15
C GLN A 435 16.26 -7.73 27.52
N PRO A 436 17.56 -7.82 27.23
CA PRO A 436 18.39 -8.81 27.92
C PRO A 436 18.28 -8.53 29.43
N ASP A 437 18.08 -9.57 30.24
CA ASP A 437 17.81 -9.40 31.68
C ASP A 437 19.02 -8.80 32.42
N THR A 438 19.08 -7.47 32.48
CA THR A 438 19.99 -6.73 33.36
C THR A 438 19.49 -6.73 34.81
N SER A 439 19.05 -7.90 35.29
CA SER A 439 19.06 -8.19 36.71
C SER A 439 20.53 -8.38 37.11
N PRO A 440 21.06 -7.66 38.10
CA PRO A 440 22.38 -7.96 38.62
C PRO A 440 22.27 -9.31 39.35
N THR A 441 22.76 -10.38 38.73
CA THR A 441 22.95 -11.67 39.39
C THR A 441 23.87 -11.43 40.58
N ALA A 442 23.28 -11.44 41.77
CA ALA A 442 24.00 -11.14 43.00
C ALA A 442 25.10 -12.18 43.20
N ALA A 443 26.34 -11.78 42.95
CA ALA A 443 27.50 -12.64 43.08
C ALA A 443 27.61 -13.09 44.54
N THR A 444 27.30 -14.36 44.80
CA THR A 444 27.35 -14.95 46.14
C THR A 444 28.78 -14.82 46.68
N PRO A 445 29.02 -14.07 47.77
CA PRO A 445 30.35 -13.98 48.35
C PRO A 445 30.77 -15.34 48.89
N ALA A 446 32.02 -15.73 48.65
CA ALA A 446 32.55 -17.01 49.10
C ALA A 446 32.57 -17.11 50.63
N ALA A 447 32.42 -18.34 51.14
CA ALA A 447 32.28 -18.59 52.57
C ALA A 447 33.60 -18.36 53.37
N SER A 448 33.44 -18.13 54.67
CA SER A 448 34.48 -18.37 55.68
C SER A 448 33.84 -18.88 56.97
N PRO A 449 34.55 -19.67 57.82
CA PRO A 449 33.88 -20.70 58.60
C PRO A 449 33.82 -20.48 60.13
N ALA A 450 32.77 -21.07 60.72
CA ALA A 450 32.69 -21.69 62.06
C ALA A 450 33.00 -20.89 63.34
N ALA A 451 31.99 -20.80 64.23
CA ALA A 451 32.14 -21.03 65.67
C ALA A 451 30.77 -21.35 66.35
N ALA A 452 30.77 -22.37 67.22
CA ALA A 452 29.94 -22.70 68.42
C ALA A 452 28.55 -22.04 68.72
N ALA A 453 27.64 -22.64 69.51
CA ALA A 453 27.38 -24.05 69.92
C ALA A 453 26.11 -24.16 70.81
N ILE A 454 25.48 -25.36 70.82
CA ILE A 454 24.73 -26.00 71.94
C ILE A 454 23.30 -25.44 72.30
N PRO A 455 22.33 -26.31 72.72
CA PRO A 455 20.98 -26.27 72.11
C PRO A 455 19.72 -26.04 73.02
N PRO A 456 18.79 -27.00 73.30
CA PRO A 456 17.41 -26.82 72.82
C PRO A 456 16.28 -26.92 73.87
N THR A 457 15.11 -26.34 73.56
CA THR A 457 13.83 -26.68 74.21
C THR A 457 12.65 -26.70 73.23
N THR A 458 11.91 -27.81 73.27
CA THR A 458 10.54 -28.03 72.78
C THR A 458 9.74 -28.59 74.00
N PRO A 459 8.41 -28.85 73.96
CA PRO A 459 7.49 -28.89 72.81
C PRO A 459 6.07 -28.31 73.02
N SER A 460 5.21 -28.56 72.02
CA SER A 460 3.76 -28.83 72.18
C SER A 460 2.77 -27.63 72.21
N PRO A 461 1.46 -27.84 71.96
CA PRO A 461 0.91 -27.36 70.68
C PRO A 461 -0.47 -26.66 70.73
N ALA A 462 -0.78 -25.85 69.72
CA ALA A 462 -2.15 -25.38 69.46
C ALA A 462 -2.41 -25.05 67.98
N ASN A 463 -3.51 -25.60 67.45
CA ASN A 463 -4.23 -25.10 66.27
C ASN A 463 -5.58 -24.54 66.75
N PRO A 464 -6.30 -23.76 65.93
CA PRO A 464 -5.98 -22.42 65.45
C PRO A 464 -6.94 -21.39 66.09
N PRO A 465 -6.87 -20.09 65.74
CA PRO A 465 -8.11 -19.46 65.29
C PRO A 465 -7.97 -18.42 64.16
N SER A 466 -9.12 -18.17 63.53
CA SER A 466 -9.55 -16.97 62.80
C SER A 466 -8.51 -15.94 62.32
N SER A 467 -8.41 -15.85 60.99
CA SER A 467 -8.43 -14.61 60.21
C SER A 467 -8.52 -13.29 60.99
N ASP A 468 -7.51 -12.44 60.87
CA ASP A 468 -7.65 -11.01 61.12
C ASP A 468 -7.05 -10.14 60.00
N GLN A 469 -7.63 -8.96 59.89
CA GLN A 469 -7.68 -8.05 58.75
C GLN A 469 -6.32 -7.65 58.16
N ARG A 470 -6.17 -7.76 56.82
CA ARG A 470 -5.26 -6.89 56.05
C ARG A 470 -6.05 -5.74 55.43
N THR A 471 -5.59 -4.51 55.66
CA THR A 471 -6.22 -3.27 55.19
C THR A 471 -6.14 -3.13 53.66
N PRO A 472 -7.27 -2.89 52.97
CA PRO A 472 -7.28 -2.62 51.52
C PRO A 472 -6.87 -1.17 51.25
N GLY A 473 -5.56 -0.89 51.33
CA GLY A 473 -5.01 0.48 51.37
C GLY A 473 -4.08 0.90 50.22
N GLN A 474 -3.82 0.04 49.22
CA GLN A 474 -2.99 0.39 48.07
C GLN A 474 -3.78 0.31 46.76
N SER A 475 -4.24 1.47 46.29
CA SER A 475 -4.79 1.59 44.94
C SER A 475 -3.65 1.55 43.92
N HIS A 476 -3.54 0.45 43.19
CA HIS A 476 -2.81 0.42 41.92
C HIS A 476 -3.48 1.42 40.97
N LYS A 477 -2.98 2.66 40.92
CA LYS A 477 -3.36 3.62 39.90
C LYS A 477 -3.07 3.00 38.53
N SER A 478 -4.09 2.96 37.67
CA SER A 478 -3.89 2.68 36.25
C SER A 478 -2.89 3.70 35.68
N PRO A 479 -1.94 3.26 34.84
CA PRO A 479 -0.97 4.18 34.24
C PRO A 479 -1.73 5.20 33.38
N THR A 480 -1.35 6.48 33.47
CA THR A 480 -1.96 7.48 32.59
C THR A 480 -1.52 7.23 31.14
N PRO A 481 -2.28 7.68 30.13
CA PRO A 481 -1.84 7.62 28.73
C PRO A 481 -0.44 8.20 28.51
N ARG A 482 -0.06 9.22 29.27
CA ARG A 482 1.27 9.86 29.21
C ARG A 482 2.38 8.96 29.74
N ASP A 483 2.14 8.24 30.83
CA ASP A 483 3.10 7.28 31.40
C ASP A 483 3.27 6.09 30.44
N ALA A 484 2.16 5.60 29.88
CA ALA A 484 2.15 4.48 28.93
C ALA A 484 2.98 4.75 27.66
N VAL A 485 2.99 6.00 27.16
CA VAL A 485 3.80 6.37 25.98
C VAL A 485 5.19 6.92 26.32
N ALA A 486 5.54 7.15 27.59
CA ALA A 486 6.82 7.76 27.96
C ALA A 486 8.04 7.00 27.41
N VAL A 487 7.95 5.67 27.31
CA VAL A 487 8.97 4.81 26.73
C VAL A 487 9.20 5.03 25.22
N LEU A 488 8.27 5.67 24.51
CA LEU A 488 8.39 6.00 23.09
C LEU A 488 9.26 7.24 22.84
N GLN A 489 9.56 8.06 23.85
CA GLN A 489 10.25 9.35 23.70
C GLN A 489 11.61 9.26 23.00
N SER A 490 12.33 8.15 23.15
CA SER A 490 13.63 7.89 22.51
C SER A 490 13.52 7.24 21.12
N LEU A 491 12.36 6.70 20.76
CA LEU A 491 12.15 5.86 19.58
C LEU A 491 11.77 6.69 18.35
N HIS A 492 12.17 6.19 17.18
CA HIS A 492 11.69 6.67 15.89
C HIS A 492 10.64 5.69 15.35
N CYS A 493 9.42 5.86 15.85
CA CYS A 493 8.29 4.97 15.61
C CYS A 493 7.01 5.71 15.18
N LEU A 494 6.12 4.99 14.51
CA LEU A 494 4.73 5.41 14.25
C LEU A 494 3.80 4.76 15.27
N LEU A 495 3.06 5.56 16.03
CA LEU A 495 1.94 5.10 16.85
C LEU A 495 0.62 5.32 16.08
N VAL A 496 -0.17 4.26 15.93
CA VAL A 496 -1.52 4.30 15.36
C VAL A 496 -2.56 4.08 16.46
N ILE A 497 -3.46 5.05 16.63
CA ILE A 497 -4.54 5.04 17.62
C ILE A 497 -5.87 4.98 16.86
N ASP A 498 -6.35 3.78 16.56
CA ASP A 498 -7.53 3.58 15.71
C ASP A 498 -8.84 3.59 16.52
N GLY A 499 -9.89 4.18 15.97
CA GLY A 499 -11.25 4.11 16.51
C GLY A 499 -11.53 4.99 17.74
N VAL A 500 -10.77 6.07 17.96
CA VAL A 500 -10.91 6.96 19.14
C VAL A 500 -12.36 7.42 19.32
N PRO A 501 -13.04 7.04 20.42
CA PRO A 501 -14.44 7.42 20.63
C PRO A 501 -14.59 8.91 20.95
N ARG A 502 -15.69 9.52 20.50
CA ARG A 502 -15.92 10.99 20.59
C ARG A 502 -15.82 11.54 22.01
N ALA A 503 -16.28 10.80 23.02
CA ALA A 503 -16.18 11.19 24.43
C ALA A 503 -14.72 11.29 24.92
N VAL A 504 -13.83 10.39 24.47
CA VAL A 504 -12.40 10.44 24.77
C VAL A 504 -11.74 11.56 23.98
N ALA A 505 -12.04 11.68 22.68
CA ALA A 505 -11.49 12.70 21.79
C ALA A 505 -11.79 14.15 22.23
N GLN A 506 -12.91 14.38 22.91
CA GLN A 506 -13.35 15.70 23.40
C GLN A 506 -12.93 15.97 24.87
N SER A 507 -12.11 15.10 25.47
CA SER A 507 -11.67 15.23 26.87
C SER A 507 -10.35 15.98 27.02
N ALA A 508 -10.23 16.85 28.05
CA ALA A 508 -9.00 17.58 28.33
C ALA A 508 -7.77 16.67 28.59
N PRO A 509 -7.87 15.56 29.36
CA PRO A 509 -6.71 14.69 29.58
C PRO A 509 -6.21 14.00 28.29
N PHE A 510 -7.07 13.83 27.29
CA PHE A 510 -6.65 13.34 25.97
C PHE A 510 -5.92 14.41 25.15
N ALA A 511 -6.33 15.69 25.26
CA ALA A 511 -5.60 16.80 24.66
C ALA A 511 -4.21 16.98 25.31
N ASP A 512 -4.11 16.90 26.64
CA ASP A 512 -2.83 16.93 27.37
C ASP A 512 -1.93 15.75 27.02
N PHE A 513 -2.51 14.56 26.85
CA PHE A 513 -1.81 13.37 26.36
C PHE A 513 -1.22 13.60 24.95
N LEU A 514 -2.00 14.13 24.01
CA LEU A 514 -1.53 14.42 22.66
C LEU A 514 -0.47 15.54 22.62
N ALA A 515 -0.61 16.57 23.45
CA ALA A 515 0.41 17.60 23.62
C ALA A 515 1.72 16.99 24.19
N GLY A 516 1.61 16.07 25.14
CA GLY A 516 2.74 15.28 25.66
C GLY A 516 3.41 14.42 24.58
N LEU A 517 2.63 13.65 23.83
CA LEU A 517 3.11 12.79 22.73
C LEU A 517 3.78 13.62 21.61
N LEU A 518 3.25 14.82 21.32
CA LEU A 518 3.82 15.78 20.39
C LEU A 518 5.14 16.42 20.86
N SER A 519 5.51 16.30 22.15
CA SER A 519 6.84 16.71 22.60
C SER A 519 7.94 15.76 22.13
N PHE A 520 7.60 14.53 21.74
CA PHE A 520 8.57 13.53 21.28
C PHE A 520 8.96 13.82 19.82
N PRO A 521 10.24 14.13 19.52
CA PRO A 521 10.61 14.67 18.19
C PRO A 521 10.62 13.60 17.09
N ARG A 522 10.83 12.33 17.45
CA ARG A 522 10.98 11.21 16.50
C ARG A 522 9.73 10.30 16.44
N VAL A 523 8.74 10.50 17.30
CA VAL A 523 7.46 9.77 17.24
C VAL A 523 6.50 10.47 16.29
N ARG A 524 5.83 9.69 15.45
CA ARG A 524 4.71 10.16 14.61
C ARG A 524 3.42 9.50 15.07
N THR A 525 2.32 10.25 15.03
CA THR A 525 1.01 9.81 15.50
C THR A 525 0.02 9.84 14.36
N LEU A 526 -0.60 8.70 14.08
CA LEU A 526 -1.76 8.57 13.22
C LEU A 526 -2.95 8.14 14.09
N LEU A 527 -4.10 8.76 13.92
CA LEU A 527 -5.31 8.35 14.63
C LEU A 527 -6.52 8.33 13.72
N THR A 528 -7.56 7.61 14.13
CA THR A 528 -8.88 7.70 13.47
C THR A 528 -9.96 8.05 14.49
N ALA A 529 -10.85 8.97 14.09
CA ALA A 529 -11.92 9.52 14.91
C ALA A 529 -13.13 9.86 14.03
N VAL A 530 -14.28 10.19 14.61
CA VAL A 530 -15.46 10.64 13.82
C VAL A 530 -15.25 12.07 13.33
N GLU A 531 -14.90 12.96 14.25
CA GLU A 531 -14.54 14.37 14.03
C GLU A 531 -13.02 14.58 14.16
N HIS A 532 -12.51 15.74 13.77
CA HIS A 532 -11.11 16.13 13.99
C HIS A 532 -10.89 16.53 15.46
N ILE A 533 -9.64 16.47 15.93
CA ILE A 533 -9.31 16.85 17.30
C ILE A 533 -8.96 18.33 17.29
N GLY A 534 -9.94 19.14 17.69
CA GLY A 534 -9.82 20.59 17.68
C GLY A 534 -8.63 21.12 18.49
N HIS A 535 -8.19 22.32 18.10
CA HIS A 535 -7.21 23.20 18.75
C HIS A 535 -5.72 22.93 18.50
N SER A 536 -5.06 23.98 17.98
CA SER A 536 -3.67 24.41 18.22
C SER A 536 -2.48 23.51 17.85
N LEU A 537 -2.63 22.19 17.79
CA LEU A 537 -1.51 21.24 17.84
C LEU A 537 -0.77 20.99 16.51
N GLY A 538 -1.12 21.72 15.44
CA GLY A 538 -0.56 21.51 14.10
C GLY A 538 -1.01 20.20 13.43
N GLU A 539 -2.18 19.69 13.85
CA GLU A 539 -2.86 18.50 13.33
C GLU A 539 -3.02 18.56 11.80
N LYS A 540 -2.79 17.42 11.13
CA LYS A 540 -3.15 17.22 9.72
C LYS A 540 -4.40 16.34 9.61
N VAL A 541 -5.55 16.98 9.43
CA VAL A 541 -6.81 16.29 9.11
C VAL A 541 -6.76 15.71 7.69
N VAL A 542 -7.19 14.45 7.56
CA VAL A 542 -7.51 13.78 6.29
C VAL A 542 -8.93 13.25 6.39
N ASN A 543 -9.87 13.98 5.81
CA ASN A 543 -11.29 13.60 5.80
C ASN A 543 -11.54 12.46 4.81
N ILE A 544 -12.30 11.44 5.23
CA ILE A 544 -12.71 10.30 4.40
C ILE A 544 -14.19 10.45 4.06
N GLU A 545 -14.46 10.80 2.81
CA GLU A 545 -15.79 11.02 2.26
C GLU A 545 -16.43 9.71 1.76
N ALA A 546 -17.69 9.73 1.35
CA ALA A 546 -18.35 8.58 0.73
C ALA A 546 -17.60 8.12 -0.53
N LEU A 547 -17.65 6.81 -0.85
CA LEU A 547 -17.21 6.32 -2.15
C LEU A 547 -18.13 6.85 -3.25
N SER A 548 -17.57 7.07 -4.45
CA SER A 548 -18.39 7.36 -5.63
C SER A 548 -19.29 6.16 -5.98
N PRO A 549 -20.42 6.35 -6.68
CA PRO A 549 -21.28 5.22 -7.06
C PRO A 549 -20.57 4.13 -7.89
N PRO A 550 -19.65 4.45 -8.84
CA PRO A 550 -18.84 3.44 -9.52
C PRO A 550 -17.94 2.62 -8.58
N GLU A 551 -17.23 3.25 -7.65
CA GLU A 551 -16.37 2.53 -6.69
C GLU A 551 -17.20 1.73 -5.66
N THR A 552 -18.40 2.20 -5.34
CA THR A 552 -19.38 1.48 -4.52
C THR A 552 -19.90 0.24 -5.24
N ALA A 553 -20.17 0.33 -6.56
CA ALA A 553 -20.53 -0.82 -7.38
C ALA A 553 -19.37 -1.83 -7.51
N ARG A 554 -18.13 -1.37 -7.73
CA ARG A 554 -16.94 -2.24 -7.71
C ARG A 554 -16.78 -2.95 -6.37
N LEU A 555 -16.99 -2.24 -5.25
CA LEU A 555 -16.92 -2.82 -3.91
C LEU A 555 -18.01 -3.88 -3.69
N LEU A 556 -19.25 -3.63 -4.14
CA LEU A 556 -20.33 -4.62 -4.09
C LEU A 556 -20.00 -5.88 -4.92
N VAL A 557 -19.44 -5.72 -6.12
CA VAL A 557 -19.02 -6.84 -6.96
C VAL A 557 -17.92 -7.67 -6.28
N LYS A 558 -16.90 -7.02 -5.69
CA LYS A 558 -15.83 -7.72 -4.96
C LYS A 558 -16.32 -8.43 -3.68
N LEU A 559 -17.27 -7.84 -2.96
CA LEU A 559 -17.84 -8.40 -1.72
C LEU A 559 -18.99 -9.40 -1.97
N SER A 560 -19.41 -9.61 -3.22
CA SER A 560 -20.50 -10.53 -3.53
C SER A 560 -20.08 -11.98 -3.31
N PRO A 561 -20.80 -12.77 -2.48
CA PRO A 561 -20.48 -14.18 -2.22
C PRO A 561 -20.71 -15.11 -3.43
N LYS A 562 -21.23 -14.58 -4.54
CA LYS A 562 -21.32 -15.25 -5.85
C LYS A 562 -20.84 -14.29 -6.95
N PRO A 563 -20.18 -14.77 -8.02
CA PRO A 563 -19.87 -13.93 -9.18
C PRO A 563 -21.17 -13.36 -9.78
N LEU A 564 -21.29 -12.03 -9.81
CA LEU A 564 -22.44 -11.37 -10.42
C LEU A 564 -22.33 -11.44 -11.95
N LYS A 565 -23.44 -11.75 -12.61
CA LYS A 565 -23.52 -12.01 -14.05
C LYS A 565 -24.15 -10.83 -14.78
N LEU A 566 -23.86 -10.70 -16.08
CA LEU A 566 -24.46 -9.64 -16.92
C LEU A 566 -26.00 -9.67 -16.92
N GLY A 567 -26.61 -10.84 -16.73
CA GLY A 567 -28.06 -11.02 -16.62
C GLY A 567 -28.65 -10.79 -15.22
N ASP A 568 -27.85 -10.45 -14.20
CA ASP A 568 -28.35 -10.08 -12.87
C ASP A 568 -28.95 -8.66 -12.82
N LEU A 569 -28.79 -7.88 -13.91
CA LEU A 569 -29.45 -6.60 -14.15
C LEU A 569 -30.56 -6.76 -15.19
N ASN A 570 -31.64 -5.98 -15.06
CA ASN A 570 -32.74 -5.94 -16.01
C ASN A 570 -32.77 -4.58 -16.77
N PRO A 571 -32.80 -4.55 -18.12
CA PRO A 571 -32.44 -5.64 -19.03
C PRO A 571 -30.96 -6.06 -18.83
N PRO A 572 -30.53 -7.23 -19.32
CA PRO A 572 -29.13 -7.67 -19.21
C PRO A 572 -28.11 -6.66 -19.71
N ALA A 573 -26.91 -6.67 -19.11
CA ALA A 573 -25.79 -5.83 -19.53
C ALA A 573 -25.08 -6.40 -20.76
N ARG A 574 -24.52 -5.53 -21.60
CA ARG A 574 -23.81 -5.89 -22.85
C ARG A 574 -22.40 -6.42 -22.62
N ASN A 575 -21.72 -5.92 -21.59
CA ASN A 575 -20.36 -6.29 -21.20
C ASN A 575 -20.09 -5.82 -19.75
N THR A 576 -18.92 -6.15 -19.20
CA THR A 576 -18.53 -5.82 -17.81
C THR A 576 -18.48 -4.30 -17.53
N GLY A 577 -18.17 -3.47 -18.53
CA GLY A 577 -18.17 -2.01 -18.40
C GLY A 577 -19.58 -1.44 -18.28
N ASP A 578 -20.47 -1.83 -19.19
CA ASP A 578 -21.92 -1.51 -19.15
C ASP A 578 -22.55 -2.02 -17.85
N PHE A 579 -22.20 -3.24 -17.41
CA PHE A 579 -22.65 -3.80 -16.14
C PHE A 579 -22.25 -2.93 -14.95
N LEU A 580 -20.98 -2.54 -14.83
CA LEU A 580 -20.52 -1.67 -13.74
C LEU A 580 -21.14 -0.27 -13.79
N GLN A 581 -21.29 0.31 -14.99
CA GLN A 581 -21.91 1.62 -15.17
C GLN A 581 -23.39 1.61 -14.78
N ARG A 582 -24.13 0.56 -15.14
CA ARG A 582 -25.54 0.40 -14.80
C ARG A 582 -25.76 -0.03 -13.35
N LEU A 583 -24.86 -0.83 -12.78
CA LEU A 583 -24.85 -1.16 -11.35
C LEU A 583 -24.56 0.08 -10.49
N ALA A 584 -23.72 1.02 -10.95
CA ALA A 584 -23.43 2.27 -10.25
C ALA A 584 -24.66 3.18 -10.05
N VAL A 585 -25.67 3.09 -10.93
CA VAL A 585 -26.94 3.84 -10.82
C VAL A 585 -28.10 2.98 -10.29
N HIS A 586 -27.84 1.73 -9.92
CA HIS A 586 -28.86 0.81 -9.41
C HIS A 586 -29.35 1.25 -8.02
N PRO A 587 -30.66 1.19 -7.69
CA PRO A 587 -31.20 1.68 -6.42
C PRO A 587 -30.49 1.14 -5.16
N LEU A 588 -30.09 -0.15 -5.18
CA LEU A 588 -29.28 -0.76 -4.12
C LEU A 588 -27.94 -0.04 -3.88
N VAL A 589 -27.23 0.35 -4.94
CA VAL A 589 -25.92 1.01 -4.84
C VAL A 589 -26.08 2.48 -4.45
N VAL A 590 -27.10 3.16 -4.99
CA VAL A 590 -27.44 4.54 -4.60
C VAL A 590 -27.79 4.62 -3.11
N GLY A 591 -28.62 3.70 -2.60
CA GLY A 591 -29.03 3.65 -1.19
C GLY A 591 -27.92 3.25 -0.20
N PHE A 592 -26.76 2.76 -0.68
CA PHE A 592 -25.58 2.63 0.18
C PHE A 592 -24.95 3.98 0.55
N GLU A 593 -25.32 5.08 -0.12
CA GLU A 593 -24.75 6.43 0.11
C GLU A 593 -23.21 6.44 0.10
N GLY A 594 -22.62 5.56 -0.71
CA GLY A 594 -21.17 5.35 -0.79
C GLY A 594 -20.50 4.88 0.52
N ASN A 595 -21.25 4.34 1.49
CA ASN A 595 -20.73 3.89 2.78
C ASN A 595 -20.28 2.40 2.73
N PRO A 596 -18.96 2.08 2.78
CA PRO A 596 -18.47 0.71 2.69
C PRO A 596 -19.01 -0.23 3.78
N GLY A 597 -19.30 0.29 4.97
CA GLY A 597 -19.93 -0.46 6.06
C GLY A 597 -21.31 -0.99 5.69
N ARG A 598 -22.16 -0.18 5.05
CA ARG A 598 -23.47 -0.64 4.54
C ARG A 598 -23.31 -1.71 3.46
N VAL A 599 -22.35 -1.54 2.53
CA VAL A 599 -22.06 -2.54 1.49
C VAL A 599 -21.65 -3.87 2.15
N LYS A 600 -20.69 -3.85 3.09
CA LYS A 600 -20.20 -5.06 3.78
C LYS A 600 -21.28 -5.76 4.62
N ALA A 601 -22.15 -5.01 5.29
CA ALA A 601 -23.27 -5.57 6.05
C ALA A 601 -24.36 -6.19 5.15
N THR A 602 -24.50 -5.69 3.91
CA THR A 602 -25.60 -6.07 3.01
C THR A 602 -25.21 -7.14 1.99
N ALA A 603 -23.98 -7.13 1.48
CA ALA A 603 -23.51 -8.05 0.43
C ALA A 603 -23.75 -9.55 0.69
N PRO A 604 -23.68 -10.09 1.92
CA PRO A 604 -24.01 -11.49 2.19
C PRO A 604 -25.43 -11.92 1.77
N GLN A 605 -26.39 -10.99 1.65
CA GLN A 605 -27.74 -11.30 1.16
C GLN A 605 -27.74 -11.79 -0.30
N LEU A 606 -26.78 -11.35 -1.12
CA LEU A 606 -26.68 -11.74 -2.53
C LEU A 606 -26.44 -13.25 -2.71
N ALA A 607 -26.02 -13.99 -1.68
CA ALA A 607 -26.00 -15.45 -1.70
C ALA A 607 -27.39 -16.07 -1.91
N ARG A 608 -28.47 -15.37 -1.51
CA ARG A 608 -29.84 -15.89 -1.47
C ARG A 608 -30.82 -15.17 -2.40
N VAL A 609 -30.56 -13.90 -2.73
CA VAL A 609 -31.46 -13.07 -3.56
C VAL A 609 -30.77 -12.43 -4.77
N GLY A 610 -31.56 -11.92 -5.72
CA GLY A 610 -31.11 -11.05 -6.82
C GLY A 610 -30.98 -9.59 -6.38
N LEU A 611 -30.35 -8.75 -7.20
CA LEU A 611 -30.00 -7.36 -6.87
C LEU A 611 -31.21 -6.50 -6.45
N ASP A 612 -32.37 -6.66 -7.12
CA ASP A 612 -33.60 -5.91 -6.83
C ASP A 612 -34.25 -6.26 -5.48
N ALA A 613 -33.96 -7.44 -4.93
CA ALA A 613 -34.62 -7.97 -3.74
C ALA A 613 -33.80 -7.84 -2.44
N VAL A 614 -32.60 -7.26 -2.54
CA VAL A 614 -31.72 -6.99 -1.38
C VAL A 614 -32.26 -5.83 -0.56
N ARG A 615 -32.28 -5.97 0.77
CA ARG A 615 -32.63 -4.87 1.69
C ARG A 615 -31.38 -4.34 2.38
N ILE A 616 -31.12 -3.03 2.24
CA ILE A 616 -29.93 -2.38 2.80
C ILE A 616 -29.98 -2.47 4.33
N VAL A 617 -28.93 -3.05 4.91
CA VAL A 617 -28.76 -3.13 6.37
C VAL A 617 -28.21 -1.77 6.85
N PRO A 618 -28.84 -1.11 7.83
CA PRO A 618 -28.25 0.09 8.45
C PRO A 618 -26.92 -0.29 9.13
N PRO A 619 -25.94 0.64 9.18
CA PRO A 619 -24.66 0.35 9.81
C PRO A 619 -24.86 0.07 11.30
N SER A 620 -24.52 -1.14 11.74
CA SER A 620 -24.64 -1.51 13.16
C SER A 620 -23.71 -0.66 14.02
N THR A 621 -24.25 -0.07 15.08
CA THR A 621 -23.44 0.51 16.15
C THR A 621 -22.66 -0.59 16.88
N PRO A 622 -21.42 -0.30 17.34
CA PRO A 622 -20.57 -1.30 18.00
C PRO A 622 -21.02 -1.57 19.45
N GLN A 623 -22.17 -2.22 19.61
CA GLN A 623 -22.71 -2.68 20.91
C GLN A 623 -23.38 -4.08 20.86
N GLN A 624 -23.49 -4.73 19.71
CA GLN A 624 -24.22 -6.01 19.56
C GLN A 624 -23.43 -7.13 18.85
N SER A 625 -22.12 -7.24 19.11
CA SER A 625 -21.29 -8.32 18.57
C SER A 625 -20.38 -8.98 19.63
N ALA A 626 -20.98 -9.46 20.72
CA ALA A 626 -20.26 -10.17 21.79
C ALA A 626 -21.10 -11.31 22.42
N ARG A 627 -21.22 -12.43 21.71
CA ARG A 627 -21.25 -13.77 22.33
C ARG A 627 -20.36 -14.70 21.51
N PRO A 628 -19.19 -15.13 22.02
CA PRO A 628 -18.39 -16.14 21.32
C PRO A 628 -19.19 -17.44 21.26
N ARG A 629 -19.19 -18.10 20.09
CA ARG A 629 -19.59 -19.51 20.01
C ARG A 629 -18.40 -20.34 20.45
N GLU A 630 -18.55 -21.09 21.53
CA GLU A 630 -17.54 -22.05 21.97
C GLU A 630 -17.32 -23.08 20.87
N CYS A 631 -16.07 -23.26 20.46
CA CYS A 631 -15.70 -24.24 19.44
C CYS A 631 -15.44 -25.59 20.12
N SER A 632 -16.52 -26.33 20.39
CA SER A 632 -16.45 -27.67 20.98
C SER A 632 -15.74 -28.64 20.02
N ARG A 633 -14.56 -29.10 20.42
CA ARG A 633 -13.81 -30.16 19.71
C ARG A 633 -14.47 -31.51 19.96
N SER A 634 -15.36 -31.95 19.08
CA SER A 634 -15.70 -33.37 19.00
C SER A 634 -14.60 -34.11 18.24
N ARG A 635 -13.98 -35.10 18.90
CA ARG A 635 -13.33 -36.20 18.17
C ARG A 635 -14.42 -37.01 17.48
N GLY A 636 -14.13 -37.56 16.31
CA GLY A 636 -15.04 -38.52 15.68
C GLY A 636 -15.00 -39.85 16.43
N ASP A 637 -16.15 -40.49 16.54
CA ASP A 637 -16.24 -41.95 16.58
C ASP A 637 -17.55 -42.37 15.89
N SER A 638 -17.56 -43.59 15.36
CA SER A 638 -18.64 -44.06 14.48
C SER A 638 -19.82 -44.68 15.24
N THR A 639 -21.04 -44.48 14.76
CA THR A 639 -21.98 -45.61 14.51
C THR A 639 -23.18 -45.17 13.67
N SER A 640 -23.79 -46.13 12.98
CA SER A 640 -25.00 -45.96 12.16
C SER A 640 -26.28 -46.22 12.95
N ILE A 641 -27.39 -45.58 12.56
CA ILE A 641 -28.74 -46.18 12.52
C ILE A 641 -29.63 -45.38 11.55
N GLN A 642 -30.65 -46.02 10.97
CA GLN A 642 -31.53 -45.47 9.92
C GLN A 642 -32.80 -44.78 10.48
N PRO A 643 -33.54 -44.01 9.65
CA PRO A 643 -34.63 -43.15 10.11
C PRO A 643 -36.00 -43.84 10.17
N THR A 644 -36.92 -43.27 10.93
CA THR A 644 -38.36 -43.53 10.86
C THR A 644 -39.13 -42.22 10.74
N ALA A 645 -40.10 -42.16 9.83
CA ALA A 645 -41.04 -41.05 9.69
C ALA A 645 -42.29 -41.29 10.53
N PHE A 646 -43.00 -40.22 10.92
CA PHE A 646 -44.43 -40.29 11.23
C PHE A 646 -45.12 -38.95 10.94
N SER A 647 -46.42 -39.00 10.63
CA SER A 647 -47.20 -37.89 10.07
C SER A 647 -48.27 -37.34 11.03
N ILE A 648 -48.74 -36.13 10.69
CA ILE A 648 -49.80 -35.32 11.29
C ILE A 648 -51.13 -36.09 11.49
N PRO A 649 -51.92 -35.71 12.51
CA PRO A 649 -53.38 -35.58 12.31
C PRO A 649 -53.98 -34.24 12.79
N THR A 650 -54.69 -33.56 11.89
CA THR A 650 -56.01 -32.86 12.00
C THR A 650 -56.46 -32.06 13.25
N ALA A 651 -57.46 -31.16 13.22
CA ALA A 651 -58.05 -30.21 12.23
C ALA A 651 -59.35 -29.62 12.85
N ALA A 652 -59.71 -28.35 12.59
CA ALA A 652 -61.04 -27.77 12.88
C ALA A 652 -61.32 -26.50 12.04
N SER A 653 -62.60 -26.21 11.73
CA SER A 653 -63.02 -25.12 10.82
C SER A 653 -64.22 -24.28 11.39
N PRO A 654 -65.11 -23.61 10.60
CA PRO A 654 -65.38 -22.16 10.72
C PRO A 654 -66.80 -21.80 11.24
N PRO A 655 -67.21 -20.51 11.18
CA PRO A 655 -68.38 -20.17 10.34
C PRO A 655 -68.27 -18.79 9.62
N THR A 656 -69.41 -18.21 9.16
CA THR A 656 -69.48 -17.34 7.95
C THR A 656 -70.43 -16.12 8.04
N ALA A 657 -70.06 -15.03 7.34
CA ALA A 657 -70.87 -13.99 6.65
C ALA A 657 -71.98 -13.13 7.33
N LEU A 658 -71.99 -11.80 7.05
CA LEU A 658 -73.09 -11.01 6.42
C LEU A 658 -72.69 -9.50 6.22
N SER A 659 -73.54 -8.67 5.56
CA SER A 659 -73.10 -7.45 4.82
C SER A 659 -73.82 -6.07 5.16
N PRO A 660 -74.18 -5.14 4.22
CA PRO A 660 -73.77 -3.70 4.19
C PRO A 660 -74.99 -2.71 4.39
N PRO A 661 -75.12 -1.41 3.91
CA PRO A 661 -74.26 -0.54 3.04
C PRO A 661 -74.30 1.05 3.21
N LEU A 662 -73.56 1.76 2.32
CA LEU A 662 -73.83 3.06 1.62
C LEU A 662 -73.69 4.51 2.23
N ALA A 663 -72.87 5.31 1.51
CA ALA A 663 -73.06 6.67 0.92
C ALA A 663 -73.22 8.01 1.71
N ALA A 664 -72.44 9.02 1.29
CA ALA A 664 -72.85 10.43 1.08
C ALA A 664 -71.84 11.23 0.20
N SER A 665 -72.32 12.27 -0.51
CA SER A 665 -71.54 13.32 -1.23
C SER A 665 -72.22 14.68 -1.01
N PRO A 666 -71.63 15.85 -1.38
CA PRO A 666 -72.21 16.59 -2.53
C PRO A 666 -71.29 17.59 -3.31
N THR A 667 -71.73 17.95 -4.54
CA THR A 667 -71.69 19.27 -5.27
C THR A 667 -70.53 20.29 -5.13
N ALA A 668 -70.17 21.15 -6.12
CA ALA A 668 -70.48 21.31 -7.56
C ALA A 668 -69.55 22.39 -8.20
N ALA A 669 -69.62 22.62 -9.52
CA ALA A 669 -68.84 23.62 -10.30
C ALA A 669 -69.65 24.94 -10.54
N PRO A 670 -69.30 25.96 -11.41
CA PRO A 670 -69.04 25.78 -12.87
C PRO A 670 -68.19 26.84 -13.68
N VAL A 671 -67.85 26.47 -14.92
CA VAL A 671 -67.83 27.28 -16.18
C VAL A 671 -66.95 28.56 -16.34
N ARG A 672 -66.00 28.52 -17.30
CA ARG A 672 -66.10 29.22 -18.61
C ARG A 672 -65.19 28.60 -19.70
N ARG A 673 -65.55 28.82 -20.98
CA ARG A 673 -64.81 28.42 -22.20
C ARG A 673 -64.45 29.67 -23.02
N SER A 674 -63.41 29.57 -23.85
CA SER A 674 -63.30 30.27 -25.15
C SER A 674 -62.41 29.44 -26.10
N THR A 675 -62.47 29.70 -27.42
CA THR A 675 -61.96 28.77 -28.45
C THR A 675 -61.51 29.48 -29.75
N SER A 676 -60.32 29.15 -30.24
CA SER A 676 -59.91 29.20 -31.66
C SER A 676 -58.53 28.51 -31.82
N SER A 677 -58.09 27.78 -32.86
CA SER A 677 -58.58 27.31 -34.19
C SER A 677 -57.83 27.89 -35.41
N GLY A 678 -57.04 27.04 -36.08
CA GLY A 678 -56.21 27.29 -37.29
C GLY A 678 -54.82 26.65 -37.12
N ALA A 679 -54.36 25.59 -37.81
CA ALA A 679 -54.35 25.21 -39.23
C ALA A 679 -53.39 26.09 -40.08
N SER A 680 -52.53 25.60 -41.00
CA SER A 680 -52.05 24.25 -41.44
C SER A 680 -50.71 24.46 -42.24
N VAL A 681 -49.99 23.57 -42.96
CA VAL A 681 -50.14 22.21 -43.58
C VAL A 681 -48.74 21.52 -43.61
N PRO A 682 -48.58 20.17 -43.53
CA PRO A 682 -47.27 19.47 -43.60
C PRO A 682 -46.88 18.96 -45.01
N ILE A 683 -45.62 18.54 -45.20
CA ILE A 683 -45.11 17.85 -46.41
C ILE A 683 -44.43 16.50 -46.05
N ARG A 684 -44.39 15.57 -47.02
CA ARG A 684 -44.18 14.11 -46.85
C ARG A 684 -42.74 13.61 -47.01
N GLN A 685 -42.55 12.37 -46.56
CA GLN A 685 -41.47 11.43 -46.93
C GLN A 685 -41.47 11.10 -48.44
N ALA A 686 -40.32 10.70 -49.01
CA ALA A 686 -40.22 9.49 -49.86
C ALA A 686 -38.77 9.00 -50.08
N THR A 687 -38.64 7.68 -50.06
CA THR A 687 -37.56 6.77 -50.47
C THR A 687 -36.66 7.16 -51.67
N SER A 688 -35.37 6.78 -51.64
CA SER A 688 -34.80 5.71 -52.51
C SER A 688 -33.27 5.52 -52.34
N ALA A 689 -32.78 4.36 -52.79
CA ALA A 689 -31.39 4.06 -53.13
C ALA A 689 -31.41 3.33 -54.50
N PRO A 690 -30.32 3.28 -55.29
CA PRO A 690 -29.31 2.23 -55.05
C PRO A 690 -27.85 2.58 -55.40
N SER A 691 -27.00 1.57 -55.20
CA SER A 691 -25.57 1.40 -55.55
C SER A 691 -25.04 1.98 -56.87
N LEU A 692 -23.74 2.34 -56.87
CA LEU A 692 -22.86 2.16 -58.03
C LEU A 692 -21.46 1.64 -57.63
N GLN A 693 -20.85 0.94 -58.60
CA GLN A 693 -19.79 -0.06 -58.53
C GLN A 693 -18.39 0.41 -58.10
N ALA A 694 -17.53 -0.59 -57.82
CA ALA A 694 -16.10 -0.44 -57.64
C ALA A 694 -15.33 -0.28 -58.96
N PHE A 695 -14.10 0.21 -58.86
CA PHE A 695 -12.98 -0.10 -59.75
C PHE A 695 -11.75 -0.41 -58.90
N GLY A 696 -10.85 -1.25 -59.42
CA GLY A 696 -9.56 -1.55 -58.81
C GLY A 696 -8.64 -2.29 -59.78
N HIS A 697 -7.34 -2.17 -59.56
CA HIS A 697 -6.25 -3.03 -60.04
C HIS A 697 -4.97 -2.58 -59.30
N GLY A 698 -4.13 -3.48 -58.80
CA GLY A 698 -4.24 -4.94 -58.76
C GLY A 698 -3.27 -5.54 -57.75
#